data_AF-W4CYA4-F1
#
_entry.id   AF-W4CYA4-F1
#
_cell.length_a   1.000
_cell.length_b   1.000
_cell.length_c   1.000
_cell.angle_alpha   90.00
_cell.angle_beta   90.00
_cell.angle_gamma   90.00
#
_symmetry.space_group_name_H-M   'P 1'
#
loop_
_entity.id
_entity.type
_entity.pdbx_description
1 polymer ?
#
loop_
_entity_poly.entity_id
_entity_poly.type
_entity_poly.pdbx_seq_one_letter_code
_entity_poly.pdbx_strand_id
1 'polypeptide(L)'
;MSGNEPSLDWLSDVSVFKVNRLEAHSDHRYYRTMEEAERQAPMALRHSLNGDWKFSYAVNVAARVQNFYKTEYDTSGWGDIQVPGHIQLQGYGRPQYANTMYPWDGLDAVRPPEIPVSSNTVGSYVKFFEVPENMGKGPVFISFQGVEAACYVWLNGHFVGYSEDSFTPAEFELTPYLQEGANKLAVEVYQRCTGSWLEDQDFWRFSGIFREVYLYTVPELHVQDLRIQAGLDASYEEGKLTAELRMASEAEAMIRMELKNAAGAVVATAEGRAVAGKAALSMDAGKVFLWSAENPYLYNVCISVCNSEGKLVEAIVQRAGFRVFELKDKLMLLNGKRIMFKGVNRHEFNPRTGRNISREDMIKDIIILKQNNINAVRTSHYPNQTLWYELCDEYGVYVIDEMNLESHGSWQKMGAVEPSWNIPGDKPEWEGIVMDRAVSMLERDKNHPSILIWSCGNESYAGEVILKVSHYFRKADPGRLVHYEGVFHNRKYNDSSDMESRMYAKPADIVEYLENQPDKPYISCEYMHAMGNSVGGLHKYIELESRYPLYQGGFIWDYIDQALVAKNRYGEEYLAYGGDFNDRPTDYSFCGNGIVFADRTITPKMQEVKFLYQNIRLVPEADAVTVINGNLFEGTERLLLEFRLLREGREIFKGQQELAVAAQEEARISLELPEVSAVPGEYTLAASLVLKEAERWAEAGFETAYGEHVFRVEAAGATAGGKKALLPASGEFGVIEGDVNIGVTGRGFSALFSKQAGSLVSLCYGGREMIATPPAPLFWRATTDNDKGTALGYHAGGWFAASLARQCTAVSLHTEADRATVSFDYAFSISSELKASIEYTVHADGSVRVRMVYTGADGLPDVPVVAVSFRMPADYEATEWYARGPEENYSDRAYGARLTRFRRKVTELPSPYLVPQESGNRTGVREVSITDSRGYGLQVQAAAGQPLECTLSPYTAFELEQAAHAYELPKVHYTVVTLAAQQMGVGGDDSWGAPVHPEYRIAAGQQLEFEFTLTAALPEA
;
A
#
# COMPACT_ATOMS: atom_id res chain seq x y z
N MET A 1 -4.11 33.75 -42.06
CA MET A 1 -5.39 33.03 -41.88
C MET A 1 -5.03 31.56 -41.84
N SER A 2 -5.27 30.75 -40.82
CA SER A 2 -6.21 30.77 -39.69
C SER A 2 -5.72 29.70 -38.68
N GLY A 3 -5.21 30.09 -37.50
CA GLY A 3 -4.65 29.13 -36.54
C GLY A 3 -5.06 29.33 -35.08
N ASN A 4 -5.90 30.33 -34.79
CA ASN A 4 -6.33 30.70 -33.43
C ASN A 4 -7.82 30.43 -33.17
N GLU A 5 -8.54 29.76 -34.08
CA GLU A 5 -9.91 29.35 -33.82
C GLU A 5 -9.91 27.96 -33.16
N PRO A 6 -10.51 27.81 -31.96
CA PRO A 6 -10.58 26.51 -31.30
C PRO A 6 -11.42 25.53 -32.15
N SER A 7 -10.90 24.32 -32.36
CA SER A 7 -11.62 23.22 -33.02
C SER A 7 -11.81 22.06 -32.07
N LEU A 8 -12.99 21.44 -32.08
CA LEU A 8 -13.25 20.21 -31.31
C LEU A 8 -12.59 18.97 -31.93
N ASP A 9 -12.18 19.04 -33.20
CA ASP A 9 -11.54 17.91 -33.88
C ASP A 9 -10.23 17.49 -33.19
N TRP A 10 -9.60 18.43 -32.45
CA TRP A 10 -8.39 18.17 -31.64
C TRP A 10 -8.59 17.07 -30.60
N LEU A 11 -9.81 16.90 -30.07
CA LEU A 11 -10.12 15.81 -29.11
C LEU A 11 -9.91 14.40 -29.70
N SER A 12 -9.84 14.28 -31.03
CA SER A 12 -9.62 13.03 -31.76
C SER A 12 -8.42 13.07 -32.71
N ASP A 13 -7.60 14.12 -32.65
CA ASP A 13 -6.41 14.30 -33.47
C ASP A 13 -5.14 14.22 -32.61
N VAL A 14 -4.48 13.06 -32.67
CA VAL A 14 -3.26 12.76 -31.88
C VAL A 14 -2.09 13.71 -32.18
N SER A 15 -2.15 14.46 -33.28
CA SER A 15 -1.13 15.47 -33.61
C SER A 15 -1.31 16.80 -32.88
N VAL A 16 -2.47 17.02 -32.25
CA VAL A 16 -2.82 18.27 -31.53
C VAL A 16 -3.19 17.96 -30.09
N PHE A 17 -2.18 17.88 -29.22
CA PHE A 17 -2.34 17.66 -27.77
C PHE A 17 -2.06 18.93 -26.95
N LYS A 18 -1.53 19.99 -27.59
CA LYS A 18 -1.33 21.30 -26.96
C LYS A 18 -1.41 22.42 -28.00
N VAL A 19 -2.01 23.55 -27.61
CA VAL A 19 -2.05 24.80 -28.41
C VAL A 19 -1.77 25.97 -27.47
N ASN A 20 -0.74 26.76 -27.76
CA ASN A 20 -0.28 27.90 -26.96
C ASN A 20 0.11 27.58 -25.50
N ARG A 21 0.22 26.30 -25.12
CA ARG A 21 0.77 25.87 -23.83
C ARG A 21 2.27 26.18 -23.79
N LEU A 22 2.74 26.76 -22.69
CA LEU A 22 4.16 27.04 -22.50
C LEU A 22 4.98 25.74 -22.47
N GLU A 23 6.27 25.86 -22.78
CA GLU A 23 7.21 24.75 -22.60
C GLU A 23 7.34 24.38 -21.13
N ALA A 24 7.43 23.08 -20.84
CA ALA A 24 7.70 22.61 -19.49
C ALA A 24 9.05 23.12 -18.98
N HIS A 25 9.12 23.36 -17.68
CA HIS A 25 10.30 23.87 -16.98
C HIS A 25 10.33 23.32 -15.56
N SER A 26 11.44 23.50 -14.86
CA SER A 26 11.56 23.04 -13.47
C SER A 26 10.60 23.74 -12.53
N ASP A 27 10.20 23.01 -11.50
CA ASP A 27 9.27 23.37 -10.44
C ASP A 27 9.75 24.45 -9.47
N HIS A 28 10.98 24.94 -9.65
CA HIS A 28 11.66 25.83 -8.72
C HIS A 28 10.85 27.09 -8.38
N ARG A 29 10.97 27.52 -7.11
CA ARG A 29 10.31 28.72 -6.60
C ARG A 29 11.24 29.93 -6.68
N TYR A 30 10.66 31.09 -6.98
CA TYR A 30 11.38 32.35 -7.12
C TYR A 30 10.72 33.49 -6.34
N TYR A 31 11.53 34.45 -5.91
CA TYR A 31 11.13 35.52 -4.98
C TYR A 31 11.79 36.84 -5.36
N ARG A 32 11.29 37.94 -4.79
CA ARG A 32 11.91 39.27 -4.98
C ARG A 32 13.11 39.49 -4.06
N THR A 33 13.15 38.78 -2.93
CA THR A 33 14.23 38.89 -1.94
C THR A 33 14.74 37.51 -1.53
N MET A 34 16.02 37.44 -1.16
CA MET A 34 16.62 36.20 -0.65
C MET A 34 16.04 35.81 0.71
N GLU A 35 15.64 36.78 1.55
CA GLU A 35 15.00 36.51 2.84
C GLU A 35 13.67 35.75 2.69
N GLU A 36 12.83 36.13 1.71
CA GLU A 36 11.60 35.41 1.38
C GLU A 36 11.90 34.00 0.87
N ALA A 37 12.92 33.88 0.01
CA ALA A 37 13.31 32.61 -0.59
C ALA A 37 13.83 31.60 0.44
N GLU A 38 14.72 32.03 1.34
CA GLU A 38 15.30 31.18 2.40
C GLU A 38 14.26 30.75 3.43
N ARG A 39 13.25 31.59 3.68
CA ARG A 39 12.10 31.25 4.55
C ARG A 39 11.06 30.38 3.86
N GLN A 40 11.19 30.14 2.55
CA GLN A 40 10.17 29.50 1.73
C GLN A 40 8.79 30.13 1.94
N ALA A 41 8.74 31.47 1.98
CA ALA A 41 7.51 32.22 2.20
C ALA A 41 6.47 31.89 1.10
N PRO A 42 5.16 32.12 1.33
CA PRO A 42 4.20 32.11 0.24
C PRO A 42 4.68 33.04 -0.90
N MET A 43 4.76 32.52 -2.12
CA MET A 43 5.24 33.30 -3.27
C MET A 43 4.29 34.46 -3.56
N ALA A 44 4.66 35.68 -3.17
CA ALA A 44 3.89 36.90 -3.43
C ALA A 44 3.75 37.23 -4.93
N LEU A 45 4.38 36.46 -5.82
CA LEU A 45 4.26 36.53 -7.28
C LEU A 45 3.19 35.57 -7.82
N ARG A 46 2.58 34.74 -6.96
CA ARG A 46 1.46 33.84 -7.28
C ARG A 46 0.18 34.32 -6.60
N HIS A 47 -0.96 34.00 -7.20
CA HIS A 47 -2.28 34.25 -6.64
C HIS A 47 -3.19 33.07 -6.95
N SER A 48 -3.70 32.42 -5.90
CA SER A 48 -4.58 31.26 -6.07
C SER A 48 -5.91 31.65 -6.71
N LEU A 49 -6.38 30.82 -7.64
CA LEU A 49 -7.74 30.87 -8.17
C LEU A 49 -8.62 29.74 -7.61
N ASN A 50 -8.14 28.98 -6.62
CA ASN A 50 -8.91 27.93 -5.97
C ASN A 50 -10.18 28.49 -5.29
N GLY A 51 -11.10 27.58 -4.94
CA GLY A 51 -12.41 27.86 -4.35
C GLY A 51 -13.54 27.76 -5.36
N ASP A 52 -14.57 28.59 -5.19
CA ASP A 52 -15.79 28.53 -6.00
C ASP A 52 -15.57 29.03 -7.43
N TRP A 53 -16.03 28.23 -8.40
CA TRP A 53 -16.14 28.58 -9.81
C TRP A 53 -17.57 28.35 -10.28
N LYS A 54 -18.10 29.23 -11.14
CA LYS A 54 -19.40 28.99 -11.79
C LYS A 54 -19.30 27.77 -12.68
N PHE A 55 -20.29 26.89 -12.61
CA PHE A 55 -20.21 25.59 -13.26
C PHE A 55 -21.48 25.19 -14.00
N SER A 56 -21.32 24.59 -15.17
CA SER A 56 -22.35 23.92 -15.93
C SER A 56 -21.85 22.56 -16.40
N TYR A 57 -22.70 21.55 -16.27
CA TYR A 57 -22.41 20.16 -16.67
C TYR A 57 -23.24 19.77 -17.90
N ALA A 58 -22.61 19.18 -18.91
CA ALA A 58 -23.27 18.60 -20.06
C ALA A 58 -22.95 17.11 -20.19
N VAL A 59 -23.99 16.32 -20.47
CA VAL A 59 -23.88 14.86 -20.63
C VAL A 59 -23.11 14.44 -21.88
N ASN A 60 -22.94 15.35 -22.84
CA ASN A 60 -22.10 15.15 -24.02
C ASN A 60 -21.69 16.49 -24.67
N VAL A 61 -20.77 16.41 -25.63
CA VAL A 61 -20.23 17.56 -26.38
C VAL A 61 -21.30 18.39 -27.09
N ALA A 62 -22.36 17.75 -27.61
CA ALA A 62 -23.42 18.46 -28.34
C ALA A 62 -24.33 19.29 -27.42
N ALA A 63 -24.49 18.85 -26.16
CA ALA A 63 -25.33 19.51 -25.15
C ALA A 63 -24.62 20.64 -24.39
N ARG A 64 -23.31 20.86 -24.62
CA ARG A 64 -22.54 21.88 -23.90
C ARG A 64 -22.99 23.30 -24.23
N VAL A 65 -22.75 24.23 -23.32
CA VAL A 65 -23.09 25.65 -23.49
C VAL A 65 -22.04 26.34 -24.37
N GLN A 66 -22.14 26.19 -25.68
CA GLN A 66 -21.07 26.55 -26.62
C GLN A 66 -20.53 27.99 -26.53
N ASN A 67 -21.35 28.97 -26.15
CA ASN A 67 -20.98 30.39 -26.14
C ASN A 67 -20.65 30.93 -24.72
N PHE A 68 -20.52 30.06 -23.72
CA PHE A 68 -20.36 30.50 -22.32
C PHE A 68 -19.09 31.34 -22.06
N TYR A 69 -18.06 31.16 -22.89
CA TYR A 69 -16.79 31.89 -22.83
C TYR A 69 -16.91 33.37 -23.25
N LYS A 70 -17.95 33.75 -23.99
CA LYS A 70 -18.16 35.14 -24.44
C LYS A 70 -18.43 36.07 -23.27
N THR A 71 -17.96 37.31 -23.36
CA THR A 71 -18.06 38.28 -22.25
C THR A 71 -19.51 38.62 -21.89
N GLU A 72 -20.40 38.66 -22.89
CA GLU A 72 -21.82 38.95 -22.74
C GLU A 72 -22.67 37.78 -22.23
N TYR A 73 -22.13 36.56 -22.17
CA TYR A 73 -22.87 35.40 -21.67
C TYR A 73 -23.00 35.44 -20.15
N ASP A 74 -24.24 35.50 -19.66
CA ASP A 74 -24.54 35.56 -18.22
C ASP A 74 -24.49 34.17 -17.57
N THR A 75 -23.59 34.00 -16.59
CA THR A 75 -23.46 32.79 -15.76
C THR A 75 -24.05 32.96 -14.37
N SER A 76 -24.77 34.05 -14.08
CA SER A 76 -25.37 34.31 -12.75
C SER A 76 -26.35 33.22 -12.31
N GLY A 77 -27.00 32.55 -13.28
CA GLY A 77 -27.89 31.41 -13.04
C GLY A 77 -27.19 30.06 -12.83
N TRP A 78 -25.86 30.00 -12.94
CA TRP A 78 -25.10 28.77 -12.71
C TRP A 78 -24.84 28.55 -11.22
N GLY A 79 -24.83 27.28 -10.82
CA GLY A 79 -24.30 26.87 -9.52
C GLY A 79 -22.78 27.02 -9.47
N ASP A 80 -22.22 26.76 -8.29
CA ASP A 80 -20.77 26.78 -8.07
C ASP A 80 -20.22 25.34 -7.93
N ILE A 81 -18.95 25.16 -8.27
CA ILE A 81 -18.16 23.95 -8.05
C ILE A 81 -16.85 24.33 -7.36
N GLN A 82 -16.33 23.46 -6.49
CA GLN A 82 -15.01 23.64 -5.88
C GLN A 82 -13.92 23.26 -6.87
N VAL A 83 -12.92 24.13 -6.98
CA VAL A 83 -11.66 23.89 -7.67
C VAL A 83 -10.51 24.07 -6.68
N PRO A 84 -9.60 23.09 -6.53
CA PRO A 84 -9.60 21.78 -7.20
C PRO A 84 -10.70 20.82 -6.70
N GLY A 85 -11.10 19.90 -7.58
CA GLY A 85 -11.95 18.75 -7.24
C GLY A 85 -12.50 18.02 -8.47
N HIS A 86 -12.73 16.72 -8.33
CA HIS A 86 -13.38 15.92 -9.39
C HIS A 86 -14.87 16.24 -9.50
N ILE A 87 -15.38 16.33 -10.72
CA ILE A 87 -16.80 16.60 -11.03
C ILE A 87 -17.71 15.55 -10.38
N GLN A 88 -17.30 14.27 -10.47
CA GLN A 88 -18.02 13.09 -10.00
C GLN A 88 -18.26 13.08 -8.49
N LEU A 89 -17.33 13.64 -7.73
CA LEU A 89 -17.40 13.69 -6.27
C LEU A 89 -18.14 14.94 -5.75
N GLN A 90 -18.62 15.79 -6.66
CA GLN A 90 -19.36 17.02 -6.36
C GLN A 90 -20.82 16.96 -6.85
N GLY A 91 -21.33 15.76 -7.14
CA GLY A 91 -22.74 15.53 -7.44
C GLY A 91 -23.12 15.51 -8.92
N TYR A 92 -22.14 15.52 -9.83
CA TYR A 92 -22.37 15.52 -11.28
C TYR A 92 -21.78 14.26 -11.93
N GLY A 93 -22.47 13.65 -12.89
CA GLY A 93 -21.98 12.40 -13.50
C GLY A 93 -21.84 11.28 -12.47
N ARG A 94 -20.96 10.31 -12.76
CA ARG A 94 -20.68 9.16 -11.89
C ARG A 94 -19.20 8.79 -11.98
N PRO A 95 -18.54 8.45 -10.87
CA PRO A 95 -17.20 7.86 -10.93
C PRO A 95 -17.31 6.46 -11.53
N GLN A 96 -16.29 6.02 -12.26
CA GLN A 96 -16.26 4.70 -12.88
C GLN A 96 -14.92 4.04 -12.58
N TYR A 97 -14.96 2.83 -12.05
CA TYR A 97 -13.75 2.04 -11.84
C TYR A 97 -13.62 0.97 -12.95
N ALA A 98 -12.45 0.92 -13.59
CA ALA A 98 -12.08 -0.08 -14.58
C ALA A 98 -10.57 -0.34 -14.48
N ASN A 99 -10.19 -1.60 -14.64
CA ASN A 99 -8.81 -2.07 -14.70
C ASN A 99 -8.33 -2.06 -16.16
N THR A 100 -8.28 -3.22 -16.82
CA THR A 100 -7.69 -3.37 -18.17
C THR A 100 -8.58 -2.87 -19.30
N MET A 101 -9.88 -2.69 -19.06
CA MET A 101 -10.82 -2.32 -20.11
C MET A 101 -11.02 -0.82 -20.17
N TYR A 102 -11.02 -0.28 -21.39
CA TYR A 102 -11.41 1.11 -21.57
C TYR A 102 -12.85 1.33 -21.07
N PRO A 103 -13.14 2.46 -20.44
CA PRO A 103 -14.43 2.70 -19.76
C PRO A 103 -15.67 2.68 -20.68
N TRP A 104 -15.46 2.77 -21.99
CA TRP A 104 -16.48 2.75 -23.04
C TRP A 104 -16.58 1.39 -23.76
N ASP A 105 -15.85 0.36 -23.32
CA ASP A 105 -15.93 -0.97 -23.92
C ASP A 105 -17.37 -1.53 -23.87
N GLY A 106 -17.80 -2.12 -24.98
CA GLY A 106 -19.18 -2.59 -25.18
C GLY A 106 -20.26 -1.49 -25.27
N LEU A 107 -19.92 -0.22 -25.04
CA LEU A 107 -20.86 0.91 -25.09
C LEU A 107 -20.76 1.69 -26.41
N ASP A 108 -19.54 1.97 -26.86
CA ASP A 108 -19.26 2.70 -28.10
C ASP A 108 -18.27 1.92 -28.98
N ALA A 109 -18.55 1.84 -30.28
CA ALA A 109 -17.72 1.10 -31.24
C ALA A 109 -16.58 1.99 -31.79
N VAL A 110 -15.64 2.37 -30.92
CA VAL A 110 -14.51 3.26 -31.23
C VAL A 110 -13.16 2.55 -31.17
N ARG A 111 -12.19 3.03 -31.95
CA ARG A 111 -10.78 2.59 -31.89
C ARG A 111 -9.84 3.79 -31.88
N PRO A 112 -8.64 3.69 -31.29
CA PRO A 112 -7.71 4.81 -31.30
C PRO A 112 -7.45 5.30 -32.73
N PRO A 113 -7.51 6.63 -33.00
CA PRO A 113 -7.64 7.73 -32.04
C PRO A 113 -9.08 8.24 -31.81
N GLU A 114 -10.10 7.56 -32.33
CA GLU A 114 -11.51 7.93 -32.16
C GLU A 114 -11.91 7.92 -30.67
N ILE A 115 -12.84 8.79 -30.28
CA ILE A 115 -13.35 8.87 -28.91
C ILE A 115 -14.88 8.72 -28.90
N PRO A 116 -15.47 8.26 -27.78
CA PRO A 116 -16.92 8.29 -27.62
C PRO A 116 -17.45 9.72 -27.74
N VAL A 117 -18.45 9.96 -28.61
CA VAL A 117 -19.05 11.30 -28.76
C VAL A 117 -20.36 11.41 -27.99
N SER A 118 -21.10 10.31 -27.89
CA SER A 118 -22.44 10.24 -27.29
C SER A 118 -22.42 10.40 -25.77
N SER A 119 -21.32 9.99 -25.14
CA SER A 119 -21.11 9.84 -23.69
C SER A 119 -19.93 10.65 -23.14
N ASN A 120 -19.26 11.48 -23.97
CA ASN A 120 -18.13 12.32 -23.53
C ASN A 120 -18.63 13.60 -22.84
N THR A 121 -18.70 13.52 -21.51
CA THR A 121 -19.23 14.59 -20.67
C THR A 121 -18.33 15.82 -20.67
N VAL A 122 -18.93 16.99 -20.46
CA VAL A 122 -18.25 18.29 -20.53
C VAL A 122 -18.57 19.12 -19.30
N GLY A 123 -17.52 19.63 -18.64
CA GLY A 123 -17.61 20.61 -17.56
C GLY A 123 -17.23 22.01 -18.05
N SER A 124 -18.16 22.96 -18.01
CA SER A 124 -17.90 24.37 -18.32
C SER A 124 -17.71 25.15 -17.02
N TYR A 125 -16.52 25.70 -16.81
CA TYR A 125 -16.10 26.43 -15.61
C TYR A 125 -15.92 27.92 -15.93
N VAL A 126 -16.39 28.82 -15.06
CA VAL A 126 -16.16 30.26 -15.16
C VAL A 126 -15.68 30.83 -13.83
N LYS A 127 -14.56 31.55 -13.86
CA LYS A 127 -14.05 32.34 -12.74
C LYS A 127 -13.96 33.81 -13.16
N PHE A 128 -14.48 34.68 -12.33
CA PHE A 128 -14.19 36.10 -12.43
C PHE A 128 -13.07 36.46 -11.48
N PHE A 129 -12.11 37.25 -11.94
CA PHE A 129 -11.01 37.75 -11.11
C PHE A 129 -10.61 39.15 -11.55
N GLU A 130 -10.04 39.93 -10.66
CA GLU A 130 -9.29 41.13 -11.03
C GLU A 130 -7.81 40.81 -10.97
N VAL A 131 -7.01 41.40 -11.86
CA VAL A 131 -5.56 41.20 -11.84
C VAL A 131 -5.03 41.65 -10.47
N PRO A 132 -4.40 40.75 -9.68
CA PRO A 132 -3.94 41.10 -8.34
C PRO A 132 -2.93 42.25 -8.36
N GLU A 133 -3.03 43.19 -7.42
CA GLU A 133 -2.17 44.38 -7.37
C GLU A 133 -0.67 44.04 -7.36
N ASN A 134 -0.31 42.93 -6.72
CA ASN A 134 1.05 42.41 -6.63
C ASN A 134 1.65 41.95 -7.97
N MET A 135 0.84 41.82 -9.03
CA MET A 135 1.29 41.52 -10.41
C MET A 135 1.52 42.77 -11.25
N GLY A 136 0.95 43.91 -10.86
CA GLY A 136 1.17 45.20 -11.52
C GLY A 136 0.90 45.18 -13.03
N LYS A 137 1.85 45.72 -13.81
CA LYS A 137 1.82 45.70 -15.30
C LYS A 137 2.75 44.62 -15.89
N GLY A 138 3.20 43.66 -15.08
CA GLY A 138 4.02 42.56 -15.54
C GLY A 138 3.23 41.59 -16.43
N PRO A 139 3.91 40.64 -17.10
CA PRO A 139 3.21 39.57 -17.77
C PRO A 139 2.43 38.73 -16.75
N VAL A 140 1.25 38.27 -17.13
CA VAL A 140 0.39 37.43 -16.29
C VAL A 140 0.19 36.09 -16.98
N PHE A 141 0.41 35.04 -16.22
CA PHE A 141 0.25 33.66 -16.64
C PHE A 141 -0.78 32.97 -15.76
N ILE A 142 -1.34 31.87 -16.25
CA ILE A 142 -2.14 30.92 -15.48
C ILE A 142 -1.48 29.55 -15.54
N SER A 143 -1.49 28.86 -14.40
CA SER A 143 -1.03 27.48 -14.29
C SER A 143 -2.17 26.61 -13.77
N PHE A 144 -2.52 25.57 -14.54
CA PHE A 144 -3.39 24.48 -14.10
C PHE A 144 -2.50 23.29 -13.75
N GLN A 145 -2.45 22.89 -12.48
CA GLN A 145 -1.55 21.82 -12.02
C GLN A 145 -2.05 20.40 -12.34
N GLY A 146 -3.30 20.26 -12.82
CA GLY A 146 -3.89 18.99 -13.23
C GLY A 146 -5.35 19.13 -13.64
N VAL A 147 -5.66 18.75 -14.88
CA VAL A 147 -7.01 18.80 -15.46
C VAL A 147 -7.28 17.53 -16.25
N GLU A 148 -8.32 16.79 -15.88
CA GLU A 148 -8.63 15.49 -16.50
C GLU A 148 -9.86 15.58 -17.42
N ALA A 149 -9.81 15.19 -18.69
CA ALA A 149 -8.64 14.69 -19.45
C ALA A 149 -8.06 15.71 -20.45
N ALA A 150 -8.87 16.68 -20.88
CA ALA A 150 -8.43 17.77 -21.76
C ALA A 150 -9.15 19.08 -21.44
N CYS A 151 -8.51 20.21 -21.68
CA CYS A 151 -9.10 21.53 -21.43
C CYS A 151 -8.87 22.53 -22.55
N TYR A 152 -9.88 23.37 -22.77
CA TYR A 152 -9.80 24.59 -23.58
C TYR A 152 -9.95 25.80 -22.67
N VAL A 153 -9.13 26.83 -22.89
CA VAL A 153 -9.06 28.02 -22.04
C VAL A 153 -9.40 29.26 -22.85
N TRP A 154 -10.26 30.11 -22.31
CA TRP A 154 -10.58 31.43 -22.83
C TRP A 154 -10.48 32.50 -21.75
N LEU A 155 -10.07 33.69 -22.15
CA LEU A 155 -10.06 34.88 -21.31
C LEU A 155 -10.76 36.02 -22.05
N ASN A 156 -11.80 36.58 -21.42
CA ASN A 156 -12.58 37.70 -21.98
C ASN A 156 -13.07 37.44 -23.42
N GLY A 157 -13.52 36.22 -23.72
CA GLY A 157 -14.01 35.83 -25.03
C GLY A 157 -12.91 35.41 -26.04
N HIS A 158 -11.64 35.63 -25.72
CA HIS A 158 -10.51 35.24 -26.57
C HIS A 158 -10.04 33.83 -26.24
N PHE A 159 -9.79 33.01 -27.26
CA PHE A 159 -9.18 31.70 -27.08
C PHE A 159 -7.70 31.85 -26.68
N VAL A 160 -7.34 31.22 -25.56
CA VAL A 160 -5.99 31.25 -25.00
C VAL A 160 -5.22 30.02 -25.45
N GLY A 161 -5.76 28.82 -25.23
CA GLY A 161 -5.05 27.58 -25.55
C GLY A 161 -5.82 26.29 -25.24
N TYR A 162 -5.17 25.17 -25.56
CA TYR A 162 -5.65 23.80 -25.39
C TYR A 162 -4.54 22.93 -24.78
N SER A 163 -4.90 21.95 -23.93
CA SER A 163 -3.96 20.96 -23.39
C SER A 163 -4.64 19.60 -23.14
N GLU A 164 -3.87 18.54 -23.39
CA GLU A 164 -4.03 17.18 -22.86
C GLU A 164 -2.88 16.86 -21.87
N ASP A 165 -2.90 15.65 -21.31
CA ASP A 165 -2.12 15.15 -20.15
C ASP A 165 -2.64 15.66 -18.80
N SER A 166 -3.28 14.73 -18.06
CA SER A 166 -3.97 15.06 -16.82
C SER A 166 -3.04 15.37 -15.64
N PHE A 167 -1.79 14.88 -15.65
CA PHE A 167 -0.95 14.79 -14.44
C PHE A 167 0.30 15.69 -14.46
N THR A 168 0.54 16.43 -15.55
CA THR A 168 1.56 17.48 -15.59
C THR A 168 0.92 18.88 -15.77
N PRO A 169 1.60 19.97 -15.37
CA PRO A 169 1.00 21.30 -15.44
C PRO A 169 0.75 21.80 -16.88
N ALA A 170 -0.36 22.51 -17.07
CA ALA A 170 -0.65 23.26 -18.28
C ALA A 170 -0.64 24.77 -18.01
N GLU A 171 0.31 25.47 -18.63
CA GLU A 171 0.51 26.91 -18.40
C GLU A 171 0.29 27.74 -19.67
N PHE A 172 -0.29 28.93 -19.51
CA PHE A 172 -0.63 29.82 -20.62
C PHE A 172 -0.38 31.29 -20.27
N GLU A 173 0.06 32.06 -21.26
CA GLU A 173 0.16 33.52 -21.14
C GLU A 173 -1.22 34.19 -21.31
N LEU A 174 -1.61 34.99 -20.32
CA LEU A 174 -2.89 35.71 -20.29
C LEU A 174 -2.76 37.19 -20.66
N THR A 175 -1.55 37.76 -20.57
CA THR A 175 -1.27 39.19 -20.78
C THR A 175 -1.99 39.79 -22.00
N PRO A 176 -1.96 39.17 -23.20
CA PRO A 176 -2.56 39.77 -24.40
C PRO A 176 -4.08 39.87 -24.37
N TYR A 177 -4.76 39.17 -23.45
CA TYR A 177 -6.22 39.05 -23.40
C TYR A 177 -6.85 39.71 -22.17
N LEU A 178 -6.03 40.28 -21.28
CA LEU A 178 -6.49 40.96 -20.06
C LEU A 178 -7.20 42.27 -20.37
N GLN A 179 -8.15 42.63 -19.53
CA GLN A 179 -8.82 43.94 -19.51
C GLN A 179 -8.73 44.58 -18.12
N GLU A 180 -8.96 45.90 -18.05
CA GLU A 180 -9.04 46.61 -16.77
C GLU A 180 -10.25 46.13 -15.95
N GLY A 181 -10.05 45.97 -14.64
CA GLY A 181 -11.08 45.50 -13.71
C GLY A 181 -11.33 43.99 -13.80
N ALA A 182 -12.61 43.59 -13.78
CA ALA A 182 -13.01 42.19 -13.76
C ALA A 182 -12.71 41.49 -15.10
N ASN A 183 -12.03 40.35 -15.02
CA ASN A 183 -11.69 39.46 -16.12
C ASN A 183 -12.51 38.18 -15.99
N LYS A 184 -13.04 37.69 -17.13
CA LYS A 184 -13.81 36.45 -17.20
C LYS A 184 -12.92 35.34 -17.77
N LEU A 185 -12.48 34.42 -16.90
CA LEU A 185 -11.83 33.18 -17.29
C LEU A 185 -12.89 32.11 -17.52
N ALA A 186 -12.83 31.43 -18.66
CA ALA A 186 -13.71 30.33 -19.00
C ALA A 186 -12.86 29.11 -19.39
N VAL A 187 -13.19 27.95 -18.83
CA VAL A 187 -12.49 26.68 -19.11
C VAL A 187 -13.52 25.62 -19.44
N GLU A 188 -13.32 24.93 -20.55
CA GLU A 188 -14.16 23.79 -20.96
C GLU A 188 -13.34 22.51 -20.85
N VAL A 189 -13.76 21.61 -19.96
CA VAL A 189 -13.06 20.36 -19.65
C VAL A 189 -13.83 19.19 -20.25
N TYR A 190 -13.14 18.35 -21.00
CA TYR A 190 -13.68 17.16 -21.65
C TYR A 190 -13.21 15.89 -20.95
N GLN A 191 -14.13 14.96 -20.71
CA GLN A 191 -13.80 13.69 -20.06
C GLN A 191 -12.99 12.76 -20.96
N ARG A 192 -13.17 12.86 -22.29
CA ARG A 192 -12.51 12.01 -23.29
C ARG A 192 -11.80 12.84 -24.36
N CYS A 193 -10.56 12.49 -24.64
CA CYS A 193 -9.68 13.05 -25.68
C CYS A 193 -8.72 11.94 -26.18
N THR A 194 -7.76 12.28 -27.06
CA THR A 194 -6.79 11.28 -27.52
C THR A 194 -5.92 10.74 -26.39
N GLY A 195 -5.54 11.59 -25.44
CA GLY A 195 -4.83 11.24 -24.22
C GLY A 195 -5.57 10.24 -23.32
N SER A 196 -6.90 10.13 -23.40
CA SER A 196 -7.66 9.12 -22.66
C SER A 196 -7.34 7.68 -23.08
N TRP A 197 -6.77 7.48 -24.27
CA TRP A 197 -6.25 6.18 -24.70
C TRP A 197 -4.87 5.84 -24.10
N LEU A 198 -4.21 6.82 -23.48
CA LEU A 198 -2.89 6.70 -22.83
C LEU A 198 -2.99 6.83 -21.30
N GLU A 199 -4.22 6.90 -20.77
CA GLU A 199 -4.52 7.08 -19.35
C GLU A 199 -5.48 5.95 -18.89
N ASP A 200 -5.10 4.72 -19.24
CA ASP A 200 -5.86 3.50 -18.96
C ASP A 200 -5.40 2.78 -17.67
N GLN A 201 -4.83 3.50 -16.70
CA GLN A 201 -4.42 2.96 -15.39
C GLN A 201 -5.54 2.19 -14.68
N ASP A 202 -5.19 1.16 -13.91
CA ASP A 202 -6.11 0.47 -12.99
C ASP A 202 -6.55 1.38 -11.82
N PHE A 203 -7.51 2.27 -12.09
CA PHE A 203 -7.98 3.26 -11.12
C PHE A 203 -9.40 3.79 -11.39
N TRP A 204 -9.86 4.69 -10.53
CA TRP A 204 -11.08 5.46 -10.76
C TRP A 204 -10.91 6.49 -11.89
N ARG A 205 -11.76 6.39 -12.90
CA ARG A 205 -11.93 7.36 -13.98
C ARG A 205 -12.77 8.54 -13.47
N PHE A 206 -12.16 9.72 -13.41
CA PHE A 206 -12.82 10.97 -13.04
C PHE A 206 -12.76 11.96 -14.20
N SER A 207 -13.07 13.22 -13.93
CA SER A 207 -12.80 14.37 -14.80
C SER A 207 -12.84 15.67 -13.98
N GLY A 208 -12.31 16.75 -14.55
CA GLY A 208 -12.35 18.10 -13.97
C GLY A 208 -10.98 18.64 -13.59
N ILE A 209 -10.99 19.84 -13.04
CA ILE A 209 -9.78 20.53 -12.54
C ILE A 209 -9.48 20.00 -11.13
N PHE A 210 -8.63 18.99 -11.01
CA PHE A 210 -8.46 18.22 -9.78
C PHE A 210 -7.21 18.57 -8.97
N ARG A 211 -6.31 19.39 -9.52
CA ARG A 211 -5.20 20.03 -8.80
C ARG A 211 -5.31 21.56 -8.92
N GLU A 212 -4.52 22.26 -8.11
CA GLU A 212 -4.63 23.70 -7.93
C GLU A 212 -4.54 24.52 -9.23
N VAL A 213 -5.15 25.70 -9.20
CA VAL A 213 -5.06 26.71 -10.25
C VAL A 213 -4.58 28.02 -9.63
N TYR A 214 -3.61 28.65 -10.27
CA TYR A 214 -3.14 29.96 -9.82
C TYR A 214 -2.70 30.83 -10.99
N LEU A 215 -2.83 32.14 -10.80
CA LEU A 215 -2.16 33.14 -11.60
C LEU A 215 -0.74 33.33 -11.09
N TYR A 216 0.19 33.64 -11.98
CA TYR A 216 1.53 34.06 -11.59
C TYR A 216 2.08 35.15 -12.51
N THR A 217 3.04 35.90 -12.00
CA THR A 217 3.85 36.86 -12.76
C THR A 217 5.33 36.58 -12.52
N VAL A 218 6.18 37.04 -13.42
CA VAL A 218 7.64 36.87 -13.34
C VAL A 218 8.34 38.23 -13.23
N PRO A 219 9.51 38.31 -12.58
CA PRO A 219 10.35 39.51 -12.63
C PRO A 219 10.83 39.84 -14.06
N GLU A 220 11.33 41.06 -14.28
CA GLU A 220 11.85 41.49 -15.58
C GLU A 220 13.03 40.63 -16.08
N LEU A 221 13.88 40.20 -15.14
CA LEU A 221 14.89 39.16 -15.35
C LEU A 221 14.44 37.93 -14.57
N HIS A 222 14.06 36.88 -15.30
CA HIS A 222 13.51 35.66 -14.73
C HIS A 222 14.25 34.44 -15.27
N VAL A 223 14.65 33.54 -14.37
CA VAL A 223 15.10 32.19 -14.70
C VAL A 223 13.88 31.35 -15.03
N GLN A 224 13.62 31.16 -16.32
CA GLN A 224 12.48 30.37 -16.80
C GLN A 224 12.68 28.88 -16.54
N ASP A 225 13.92 28.38 -16.63
CA ASP A 225 14.23 27.00 -16.33
C ASP A 225 15.59 26.88 -15.62
N LEU A 226 15.64 25.97 -14.66
CA LEU A 226 16.79 25.72 -13.79
C LEU A 226 17.08 24.22 -13.73
N ARG A 227 18.33 23.85 -13.99
CA ARG A 227 18.86 22.51 -13.73
C ARG A 227 20.00 22.58 -12.72
N ILE A 228 19.87 21.83 -11.63
CA ILE A 228 20.90 21.63 -10.61
C ILE A 228 21.39 20.19 -10.67
N GLN A 229 22.72 20.01 -10.65
CA GLN A 229 23.33 18.69 -10.49
C GLN A 229 24.35 18.72 -9.36
N ALA A 230 24.06 17.97 -8.29
CA ALA A 230 24.92 17.82 -7.13
C ALA A 230 25.61 16.44 -7.18
N GLY A 231 26.70 16.36 -7.93
CA GLY A 231 27.45 15.12 -8.16
C GLY A 231 28.60 14.93 -7.17
N LEU A 232 29.20 13.74 -7.22
CA LEU A 232 30.37 13.37 -6.42
C LEU A 232 31.53 12.97 -7.34
N ASP A 233 32.74 13.03 -6.79
CA ASP A 233 33.92 12.45 -7.40
C ASP A 233 33.92 10.91 -7.35
N ALA A 234 34.94 10.27 -7.92
CA ALA A 234 35.06 8.81 -7.96
C ALA A 234 35.28 8.16 -6.58
N SER A 235 35.63 8.94 -5.54
CA SER A 235 35.72 8.46 -4.16
C SER A 235 34.40 8.56 -3.40
N TYR A 236 33.38 9.22 -3.97
CA TYR A 236 32.09 9.51 -3.37
C TYR A 236 32.15 10.43 -2.13
N GLU A 237 33.22 11.21 -1.95
CA GLU A 237 33.39 12.11 -0.80
C GLU A 237 33.36 13.60 -1.18
N GLU A 238 33.90 13.95 -2.35
CA GLU A 238 34.07 15.35 -2.78
C GLU A 238 32.93 15.74 -3.73
N GLY A 239 32.20 16.79 -3.36
CA GLY A 239 31.03 17.27 -4.09
C GLY A 239 31.37 18.30 -5.15
N LYS A 240 30.69 18.20 -6.30
CA LYS A 240 30.68 19.23 -7.35
C LYS A 240 29.24 19.60 -7.68
N LEU A 241 28.96 20.90 -7.67
CA LEU A 241 27.65 21.44 -8.00
C LEU A 241 27.72 22.20 -9.32
N THR A 242 26.86 21.84 -10.27
CA THR A 242 26.63 22.60 -11.50
C THR A 242 25.20 23.12 -11.56
N ALA A 243 25.04 24.30 -12.15
CA ALA A 243 23.76 24.93 -12.40
C ALA A 243 23.69 25.42 -13.84
N GLU A 244 22.65 25.02 -14.56
CA GLU A 244 22.31 25.52 -15.90
C GLU A 244 21.01 26.32 -15.81
N LEU A 245 21.04 27.55 -16.29
CA LEU A 245 19.93 28.50 -16.21
C LEU A 245 19.53 28.94 -17.61
N ARG A 246 18.23 28.89 -17.91
CA ARG A 246 17.61 29.52 -19.08
C ARG A 246 16.80 30.71 -18.61
N MET A 247 17.14 31.89 -19.11
CA MET A 247 16.43 33.14 -18.80
C MET A 247 15.26 33.34 -19.77
N ALA A 248 14.17 33.94 -19.29
CA ALA A 248 13.02 34.31 -20.12
C ALA A 248 13.33 35.45 -21.13
N SER A 249 14.38 36.23 -20.88
CA SER A 249 14.83 37.33 -21.76
C SER A 249 16.29 37.18 -22.14
N GLU A 250 16.69 37.82 -23.24
CA GLU A 250 18.09 37.85 -23.69
C GLU A 250 18.93 38.94 -23.02
N ALA A 251 18.35 39.73 -22.11
CA ALA A 251 19.04 40.78 -21.39
C ALA A 251 20.16 40.19 -20.50
N GLU A 252 21.28 40.89 -20.41
CA GLU A 252 22.38 40.47 -19.54
C GLU A 252 21.96 40.54 -18.06
N ALA A 253 22.24 39.46 -17.32
CA ALA A 253 22.03 39.38 -15.89
C ALA A 253 23.29 38.87 -15.18
N MET A 254 23.63 39.42 -14.02
CA MET A 254 24.67 38.88 -13.15
C MET A 254 24.06 37.82 -12.24
N ILE A 255 24.65 36.64 -12.21
CA ILE A 255 24.18 35.50 -11.42
C ILE A 255 25.19 35.24 -10.31
N ARG A 256 24.73 35.24 -9.06
CA ARG A 256 25.52 34.78 -7.91
C ARG A 256 24.86 33.56 -7.30
N MET A 257 25.63 32.50 -7.13
CA MET A 257 25.18 31.22 -6.57
C MET A 257 25.96 30.93 -5.29
N GLU A 258 25.26 30.66 -4.20
CA GLU A 258 25.83 30.23 -2.92
C GLU A 258 25.26 28.87 -2.52
N LEU A 259 26.14 27.93 -2.18
CA LEU A 259 25.74 26.66 -1.57
C LEU A 259 25.77 26.83 -0.05
N LYS A 260 24.63 26.66 0.63
CA LYS A 260 24.52 26.74 2.09
C LYS A 260 24.20 25.39 2.69
N ASN A 261 24.86 25.06 3.80
CA ASN A 261 24.57 23.86 4.58
C ASN A 261 23.25 24.02 5.38
N ALA A 262 22.81 22.96 6.05
CA ALA A 262 21.56 22.96 6.83
C ALA A 262 21.53 24.00 7.97
N ALA A 263 22.70 24.47 8.44
CA ALA A 263 22.81 25.53 9.45
C ALA A 263 22.83 26.95 8.84
N GLY A 264 22.73 27.08 7.51
CA GLY A 264 22.76 28.36 6.79
C GLY A 264 24.16 28.90 6.51
N ALA A 265 25.23 28.17 6.81
CA ALA A 265 26.59 28.60 6.51
C ALA A 265 26.93 28.36 5.03
N VAL A 266 27.54 29.36 4.39
CA VAL A 266 28.02 29.25 3.00
C VAL A 266 29.22 28.31 2.93
N VAL A 267 29.09 27.26 2.12
CA VAL A 267 30.10 26.23 1.86
C VAL A 267 30.93 26.58 0.63
N ALA A 268 30.26 27.06 -0.43
CA ALA A 268 30.89 27.43 -1.68
C ALA A 268 30.11 28.54 -2.39
N THR A 269 30.77 29.25 -3.31
CA THR A 269 30.18 30.36 -4.07
C THR A 269 30.69 30.35 -5.51
N ALA A 270 29.82 30.68 -6.45
CA ALA A 270 30.17 30.96 -7.83
C ALA A 270 29.46 32.22 -8.33
N GLU A 271 30.09 32.91 -9.27
CA GLU A 271 29.51 34.06 -9.96
C GLU A 271 29.62 33.85 -11.46
N GLY A 272 28.62 34.34 -12.19
CA GLY A 272 28.52 34.19 -13.64
C GLY A 272 27.65 35.28 -14.24
N ARG A 273 27.48 35.23 -15.56
CA ARG A 273 26.58 36.10 -16.30
C ARG A 273 25.70 35.29 -17.22
N ALA A 274 24.45 35.69 -17.34
CA ALA A 274 23.58 35.21 -18.41
C ALA A 274 23.89 35.99 -19.69
N VAL A 275 24.20 35.27 -20.77
CA VAL A 275 24.48 35.83 -22.10
C VAL A 275 23.57 35.13 -23.10
N ALA A 276 22.88 35.89 -23.94
CA ALA A 276 21.88 35.36 -24.89
C ALA A 276 20.87 34.41 -24.21
N GLY A 277 20.39 34.81 -23.03
CA GLY A 277 19.39 34.08 -22.27
C GLY A 277 19.87 32.80 -21.57
N LYS A 278 21.18 32.55 -21.46
CA LYS A 278 21.71 31.33 -20.80
C LYS A 278 22.86 31.64 -19.85
N ALA A 279 22.92 30.92 -18.73
CA ALA A 279 24.07 30.89 -17.83
C ALA A 279 24.41 29.45 -17.41
N ALA A 280 25.70 29.18 -17.22
CA ALA A 280 26.18 27.93 -16.63
C ALA A 280 27.20 28.28 -15.54
N LEU A 281 26.99 27.75 -14.34
CA LEU A 281 27.86 27.94 -13.18
C LEU A 281 28.31 26.58 -12.64
N SER A 282 29.51 26.54 -12.08
CA SER A 282 30.06 25.36 -11.42
C SER A 282 30.80 25.80 -10.17
N MET A 283 30.72 25.01 -9.11
CA MET A 283 31.54 25.16 -7.92
C MET A 283 31.97 23.81 -7.37
N ASP A 284 33.19 23.76 -6.82
CA ASP A 284 33.67 22.64 -6.03
C ASP A 284 33.20 22.85 -4.59
N ALA A 285 32.43 21.91 -4.05
CA ALA A 285 31.86 21.99 -2.70
C ALA A 285 32.78 21.37 -1.64
N GLY A 286 33.89 20.75 -2.06
CA GLY A 286 34.79 20.02 -1.19
C GLY A 286 34.10 18.78 -0.61
N LYS A 287 34.53 18.34 0.58
CA LYS A 287 33.87 17.28 1.32
C LYS A 287 32.44 17.66 1.72
N VAL A 288 31.47 16.84 1.33
CA VAL A 288 30.04 17.09 1.53
C VAL A 288 29.37 16.00 2.38
N PHE A 289 28.21 16.32 2.95
CA PHE A 289 27.28 15.33 3.47
C PHE A 289 26.46 14.76 2.32
N LEU A 290 26.35 13.42 2.28
CA LEU A 290 25.65 12.72 1.21
C LEU A 290 24.16 12.64 1.50
N TRP A 291 23.35 12.67 0.44
CA TRP A 291 21.93 12.39 0.52
C TRP A 291 21.66 10.89 0.32
N SER A 292 20.80 10.32 1.17
CA SER A 292 20.23 8.97 1.05
C SER A 292 18.88 8.89 1.78
N ALA A 293 18.15 7.78 1.63
CA ALA A 293 16.92 7.55 2.39
C ALA A 293 17.17 7.33 3.91
N GLU A 294 18.39 6.95 4.28
CA GLU A 294 18.81 6.79 5.69
C GLU A 294 19.17 8.14 6.31
N ASN A 295 19.82 9.01 5.54
CA ASN A 295 20.24 10.35 5.93
C ASN A 295 19.93 11.36 4.80
N PRO A 296 18.75 12.00 4.82
CA PRO A 296 18.31 12.91 3.76
C PRO A 296 18.92 14.31 3.91
N TYR A 297 20.25 14.40 3.92
CA TYR A 297 20.93 15.69 4.05
C TYR A 297 20.69 16.57 2.82
N LEU A 298 20.12 17.76 3.03
CA LEU A 298 19.85 18.74 1.97
C LEU A 298 20.61 20.03 2.21
N TYR A 299 21.20 20.54 1.13
CA TYR A 299 21.78 21.87 1.04
C TYR A 299 20.81 22.83 0.37
N ASN A 300 20.97 24.12 0.63
CA ASN A 300 20.26 25.20 -0.07
C ASN A 300 21.16 25.84 -1.12
N VAL A 301 20.81 25.71 -2.39
CA VAL A 301 21.44 26.43 -3.51
C VAL A 301 20.73 27.77 -3.69
N CYS A 302 21.33 28.83 -3.17
CA CYS A 302 20.80 30.18 -3.18
C CYS A 302 21.31 30.92 -4.42
N ILE A 303 20.41 31.24 -5.36
CA ILE A 303 20.74 31.94 -6.60
C ILE A 303 20.16 33.35 -6.54
N SER A 304 21.02 34.34 -6.75
CA SER A 304 20.66 35.75 -6.88
C SER A 304 20.85 36.20 -8.32
N VAL A 305 19.79 36.72 -8.93
CA VAL A 305 19.79 37.31 -10.27
C VAL A 305 19.77 38.83 -10.13
N CYS A 306 20.84 39.48 -10.55
CA CYS A 306 20.99 40.92 -10.49
C CYS A 306 20.98 41.54 -11.88
N ASN A 307 20.41 42.74 -12.01
CA ASN A 307 20.48 43.53 -13.24
C ASN A 307 21.90 44.09 -13.47
N SER A 308 22.10 44.80 -14.59
CA SER A 308 23.38 45.43 -14.95
C SER A 308 23.87 46.48 -13.95
N GLU A 309 23.00 47.01 -13.08
CA GLU A 309 23.33 47.95 -12.00
C GLU A 309 23.69 47.24 -10.68
N GLY A 310 23.64 45.90 -10.65
CA GLY A 310 23.93 45.10 -9.44
C GLY A 310 22.77 44.99 -8.45
N LYS A 311 21.57 45.43 -8.83
CA LYS A 311 20.36 45.30 -8.00
C LYS A 311 19.75 43.91 -8.16
N LEU A 312 19.45 43.24 -7.04
CA LEU A 312 18.70 41.98 -7.02
C LEU A 312 17.31 42.16 -7.64
N VAL A 313 16.98 41.29 -8.59
CA VAL A 313 15.69 41.26 -9.30
C VAL A 313 14.93 39.97 -8.96
N GLU A 314 15.65 38.86 -8.84
CA GLU A 314 15.08 37.56 -8.52
C GLU A 314 16.01 36.77 -7.58
N ALA A 315 15.40 36.05 -6.63
CA ALA A 315 16.07 35.14 -5.72
C ALA A 315 15.41 33.76 -5.77
N ILE A 316 16.24 32.71 -5.85
CA ILE A 316 15.81 31.31 -5.89
C ILE A 316 16.56 30.54 -4.81
N VAL A 317 15.85 29.65 -4.12
CA VAL A 317 16.45 28.66 -3.22
C VAL A 317 15.99 27.27 -3.66
N GLN A 318 16.90 26.53 -4.30
CA GLN A 318 16.68 25.14 -4.69
C GLN A 318 17.34 24.21 -3.68
N ARG A 319 16.62 23.21 -3.19
CA ARG A 319 17.21 22.18 -2.33
C ARG A 319 18.03 21.22 -3.20
N ALA A 320 19.20 20.82 -2.72
CA ALA A 320 20.09 19.88 -3.41
C ALA A 320 20.64 18.83 -2.45
N GLY A 321 20.62 17.56 -2.86
CA GLY A 321 21.25 16.44 -2.15
C GLY A 321 22.41 15.88 -2.97
N PHE A 322 23.62 15.86 -2.40
CA PHE A 322 24.78 15.28 -3.08
C PHE A 322 24.69 13.76 -3.08
N ARG A 323 24.55 13.17 -4.27
CA ARG A 323 24.53 11.72 -4.46
C ARG A 323 24.92 11.33 -5.88
N VAL A 324 25.34 10.10 -6.05
CA VAL A 324 25.51 9.46 -7.37
C VAL A 324 24.71 8.16 -7.37
N PHE A 325 23.88 7.97 -8.39
CA PHE A 325 23.23 6.69 -8.65
C PHE A 325 23.66 6.19 -10.02
N GLU A 326 24.20 4.99 -10.07
CA GLU A 326 24.83 4.47 -11.29
C GLU A 326 24.64 2.97 -11.42
N LEU A 327 24.70 2.49 -12.67
CA LEU A 327 24.79 1.07 -12.97
C LEU A 327 26.26 0.71 -13.19
N LYS A 328 26.85 -0.03 -12.26
CA LYS A 328 28.26 -0.44 -12.30
C LYS A 328 28.39 -1.93 -12.05
N ASP A 329 29.11 -2.62 -12.93
CA ASP A 329 29.25 -4.09 -12.87
C ASP A 329 27.90 -4.81 -12.77
N LYS A 330 26.89 -4.32 -13.52
CA LYS A 330 25.49 -4.78 -13.53
C LYS A 330 24.71 -4.52 -12.23
N LEU A 331 25.27 -3.80 -11.25
CA LEU A 331 24.59 -3.45 -10.00
C LEU A 331 24.18 -1.98 -10.00
N MET A 332 22.97 -1.70 -9.52
CA MET A 332 22.54 -0.35 -9.19
C MET A 332 23.17 0.06 -7.86
N LEU A 333 23.99 1.11 -7.88
CA LEU A 333 24.71 1.59 -6.72
C LEU A 333 24.25 3.02 -6.38
N LEU A 334 24.00 3.28 -5.10
CA LEU A 334 23.87 4.62 -4.55
C LEU A 334 25.14 4.94 -3.77
N ASN A 335 25.85 6.00 -4.13
CA ASN A 335 27.09 6.43 -3.49
C ASN A 335 28.10 5.27 -3.30
N GLY A 336 28.22 4.42 -4.33
CA GLY A 336 29.11 3.25 -4.33
C GLY A 336 28.60 2.01 -3.58
N LYS A 337 27.40 2.04 -2.99
CA LYS A 337 26.79 0.92 -2.23
C LYS A 337 25.62 0.29 -2.99
N ARG A 338 25.54 -1.04 -2.99
CA ARG A 338 24.43 -1.79 -3.62
C ARG A 338 23.11 -1.45 -2.94
N ILE A 339 22.19 -0.82 -3.67
CA ILE A 339 20.87 -0.50 -3.13
C ILE A 339 19.97 -1.73 -3.08
N MET A 340 19.08 -1.79 -2.10
CA MET A 340 17.95 -2.72 -2.04
C MET A 340 16.67 -1.92 -1.95
N PHE A 341 15.79 -2.05 -2.96
CA PHE A 341 14.49 -1.40 -2.97
C PHE A 341 13.50 -2.20 -2.12
N LYS A 342 13.08 -1.60 -1.01
CA LYS A 342 12.02 -2.08 -0.12
C LYS A 342 10.85 -1.12 -0.32
N GLY A 343 10.21 -1.26 -1.48
CA GLY A 343 9.34 -0.24 -2.04
C GLY A 343 7.85 -0.57 -1.97
N VAL A 344 7.03 0.41 -2.34
CA VAL A 344 5.59 0.25 -2.56
C VAL A 344 5.13 1.11 -3.73
N ASN A 345 4.14 0.64 -4.50
CA ASN A 345 3.43 1.45 -5.49
C ASN A 345 2.39 2.33 -4.79
N ARG A 346 2.28 3.60 -5.16
CA ARG A 346 1.36 4.53 -4.51
C ARG A 346 0.58 5.38 -5.52
N HIS A 347 -0.73 5.16 -5.57
CA HIS A 347 -1.68 6.11 -6.15
C HIS A 347 -1.94 7.30 -5.23
N GLU A 348 -2.09 8.51 -5.81
CA GLU A 348 -2.66 9.66 -5.10
C GLU A 348 -4.16 9.45 -4.87
N PHE A 349 -4.57 9.06 -3.66
CA PHE A 349 -5.98 8.76 -3.42
C PHE A 349 -6.48 9.16 -2.03
N ASN A 350 -7.65 9.78 -1.96
CA ASN A 350 -8.42 10.07 -0.76
C ASN A 350 -9.87 9.58 -0.95
N PRO A 351 -10.45 8.87 0.03
CA PRO A 351 -11.75 8.23 -0.13
C PRO A 351 -12.90 9.23 -0.30
N ARG A 352 -12.71 10.51 0.02
CA ARG A 352 -13.73 11.56 -0.15
C ARG A 352 -13.45 12.50 -1.31
N THR A 353 -12.18 12.77 -1.61
CA THR A 353 -11.77 13.76 -2.61
C THR A 353 -11.11 13.16 -3.86
N GLY A 354 -11.00 11.83 -3.94
CA GLY A 354 -10.37 11.14 -5.07
C GLY A 354 -8.89 11.50 -5.13
N ARG A 355 -8.40 11.94 -6.29
CA ARG A 355 -6.98 12.30 -6.47
C ARG A 355 -6.62 13.72 -6.02
N ASN A 356 -7.61 14.50 -5.56
CA ASN A 356 -7.37 15.79 -4.91
C ASN A 356 -6.94 15.57 -3.44
N ILE A 357 -5.71 15.13 -3.23
CA ILE A 357 -5.13 14.85 -1.91
C ILE A 357 -4.45 16.09 -1.32
N SER A 358 -4.46 16.20 0.01
CA SER A 358 -3.87 17.32 0.75
C SER A 358 -2.39 17.11 1.12
N ARG A 359 -1.72 18.18 1.56
CA ARG A 359 -0.38 18.09 2.16
C ARG A 359 -0.37 17.16 3.37
N GLU A 360 -1.42 17.23 4.19
CA GLU A 360 -1.57 16.41 5.38
C GLU A 360 -1.72 14.93 5.04
N ASP A 361 -2.40 14.60 3.94
CA ASP A 361 -2.49 13.23 3.43
C ASP A 361 -1.09 12.73 3.02
N MET A 362 -0.35 13.49 2.22
CA MET A 362 1.01 13.10 1.80
C MET A 362 1.98 12.92 2.98
N ILE A 363 1.88 13.77 4.01
CA ILE A 363 2.73 13.66 5.21
C ILE A 363 2.36 12.42 6.04
N LYS A 364 1.07 12.10 6.18
CA LYS A 364 0.67 10.85 6.83
C LYS A 364 1.20 9.66 6.07
N ASP A 365 1.09 9.69 4.74
CA ASP A 365 1.59 8.61 3.90
C ASP A 365 3.08 8.41 4.10
N ILE A 366 3.89 9.48 3.99
CA ILE A 366 5.35 9.37 4.12
C ILE A 366 5.79 8.92 5.51
N ILE A 367 5.09 9.34 6.57
CA ILE A 367 5.34 8.88 7.93
C ILE A 367 5.06 7.38 8.05
N ILE A 368 3.94 6.90 7.52
CA ILE A 368 3.59 5.47 7.52
C ILE A 368 4.66 4.66 6.78
N LEU A 369 5.15 5.14 5.63
CA LEU A 369 6.24 4.48 4.89
C LEU A 369 7.49 4.33 5.77
N LYS A 370 7.98 5.43 6.36
CA LYS A 370 9.20 5.44 7.19
C LYS A 370 9.05 4.57 8.44
N GLN A 371 7.90 4.62 9.11
CA GLN A 371 7.62 3.83 10.31
C GLN A 371 7.55 2.32 10.07
N ASN A 372 7.36 1.89 8.81
CA ASN A 372 7.24 0.48 8.42
C ASN A 372 8.41 0.02 7.54
N ASN A 373 9.57 0.67 7.66
CA ASN A 373 10.82 0.29 6.99
C ASN A 373 10.76 0.30 5.44
N ILE A 374 9.79 1.01 4.86
CA ILE A 374 9.70 1.22 3.41
C ILE A 374 10.66 2.36 3.04
N ASN A 375 11.54 2.11 2.07
CA ASN A 375 12.57 3.07 1.66
C ASN A 375 12.34 3.68 0.28
N ALA A 376 11.38 3.17 -0.50
CA ALA A 376 11.14 3.61 -1.87
C ALA A 376 9.66 3.65 -2.24
N VAL A 377 9.31 4.51 -3.19
CA VAL A 377 7.97 4.60 -3.78
C VAL A 377 8.08 4.66 -5.30
N ARG A 378 7.18 3.94 -5.98
CA ARG A 378 6.89 4.14 -7.40
C ARG A 378 5.60 4.92 -7.54
N THR A 379 5.61 6.00 -8.33
CA THR A 379 4.43 6.87 -8.54
C THR A 379 3.48 6.25 -9.57
N SER A 380 2.77 5.19 -9.17
CA SER A 380 1.87 4.44 -10.03
C SER A 380 0.66 5.29 -10.46
N HIS A 381 0.40 5.52 -11.75
CA HIS A 381 1.30 5.37 -12.91
C HIS A 381 1.37 6.69 -13.68
N TYR A 382 1.75 7.72 -12.96
CA TYR A 382 1.76 9.10 -13.43
C TYR A 382 2.58 10.00 -12.48
N PRO A 383 3.00 11.20 -12.93
CA PRO A 383 3.69 12.13 -12.05
C PRO A 383 2.76 12.66 -10.95
N ASN A 384 3.21 12.60 -9.70
CA ASN A 384 2.48 13.12 -8.54
C ASN A 384 2.56 14.66 -8.47
N GLN A 385 1.89 15.26 -7.48
CA GLN A 385 2.08 16.69 -7.17
C GLN A 385 3.54 16.97 -6.77
N THR A 386 4.12 18.10 -7.19
CA THR A 386 5.50 18.52 -6.86
C THR A 386 5.83 18.38 -5.36
N LEU A 387 4.88 18.71 -4.50
CA LEU A 387 5.03 18.59 -3.04
C LEU A 387 5.42 17.17 -2.58
N TRP A 388 4.99 16.12 -3.29
CA TRP A 388 5.34 14.74 -2.96
C TRP A 388 6.86 14.52 -3.06
N TYR A 389 7.50 15.00 -4.13
CA TYR A 389 8.94 14.86 -4.33
C TYR A 389 9.73 15.71 -3.34
N GLU A 390 9.26 16.92 -3.02
CA GLU A 390 9.84 17.75 -1.95
C GLU A 390 9.82 17.01 -0.59
N LEU A 391 8.73 16.29 -0.29
CA LEU A 391 8.62 15.48 0.92
C LEU A 391 9.53 14.24 0.86
N CYS A 392 9.64 13.56 -0.29
CA CYS A 392 10.57 12.43 -0.47
C CYS A 392 12.03 12.85 -0.30
N ASP A 393 12.41 14.02 -0.82
CA ASP A 393 13.73 14.61 -0.62
C ASP A 393 14.00 14.86 0.87
N GLU A 394 13.00 15.38 1.59
CA GLU A 394 13.10 15.84 2.97
C GLU A 394 13.06 14.72 4.02
N TYR A 395 12.26 13.68 3.78
CA TYR A 395 12.08 12.55 4.69
C TYR A 395 12.96 11.35 4.33
N GLY A 396 13.60 11.37 3.16
CA GLY A 396 14.46 10.30 2.68
C GLY A 396 13.65 9.09 2.23
N VAL A 397 13.10 9.18 1.02
CA VAL A 397 12.43 8.08 0.31
C VAL A 397 12.92 8.11 -1.14
N TYR A 398 13.37 6.97 -1.67
CA TYR A 398 13.77 6.85 -3.07
C TYR A 398 12.54 6.80 -3.98
N VAL A 399 12.62 7.42 -5.16
CA VAL A 399 11.48 7.52 -6.07
C VAL A 399 11.82 6.94 -7.44
N ILE A 400 10.92 6.09 -7.94
CA ILE A 400 10.74 5.84 -9.37
C ILE A 400 9.62 6.78 -9.82
N ASP A 401 9.99 7.80 -10.59
CA ASP A 401 9.03 8.76 -11.13
C ASP A 401 8.60 8.31 -12.52
N GLU A 402 7.29 8.17 -12.71
CA GLU A 402 6.72 7.46 -13.85
C GLU A 402 5.89 8.37 -14.73
N MET A 403 6.22 8.36 -16.03
CA MET A 403 5.47 9.10 -17.03
C MET A 403 4.02 8.62 -17.06
N ASN A 404 3.08 9.55 -17.20
CA ASN A 404 1.66 9.24 -17.37
C ASN A 404 1.41 8.58 -18.74
N LEU A 405 1.63 7.27 -18.82
CA LEU A 405 1.39 6.45 -20.00
C LEU A 405 0.97 5.05 -19.56
N GLU A 406 -0.29 4.73 -19.80
CA GLU A 406 -0.81 3.37 -19.72
C GLU A 406 -1.91 3.17 -20.77
N SER A 407 -1.80 2.11 -21.56
CA SER A 407 -2.73 1.79 -22.66
C SER A 407 -3.18 0.33 -22.62
N HIS A 408 -3.37 -0.20 -21.41
CA HIS A 408 -3.51 -1.62 -21.08
C HIS A 408 -4.49 -2.36 -21.98
N GLY A 409 -5.70 -1.82 -22.15
CA GLY A 409 -6.76 -2.43 -22.97
C GLY A 409 -6.44 -2.52 -24.45
N SER A 410 -5.39 -1.85 -24.94
CA SER A 410 -4.96 -1.90 -26.35
C SER A 410 -4.24 -3.17 -26.72
N TRP A 411 -3.67 -3.88 -25.73
CA TRP A 411 -2.83 -5.04 -25.97
C TRP A 411 -3.12 -6.23 -25.06
N GLN A 412 -3.66 -6.05 -23.86
CA GLN A 412 -4.04 -7.16 -23.00
C GLN A 412 -5.57 -7.32 -23.02
N LYS A 413 -6.06 -8.52 -23.32
CA LYS A 413 -7.51 -8.80 -23.40
C LYS A 413 -7.83 -10.11 -22.70
N MET A 414 -8.68 -10.04 -21.66
CA MET A 414 -9.04 -11.19 -20.84
C MET A 414 -7.79 -11.93 -20.29
N GLY A 415 -6.78 -11.16 -19.86
CA GLY A 415 -5.49 -11.69 -19.38
C GLY A 415 -4.54 -12.23 -20.45
N ALA A 416 -4.95 -12.26 -21.73
CA ALA A 416 -4.10 -12.71 -22.82
C ALA A 416 -3.34 -11.55 -23.48
N VAL A 417 -2.08 -11.79 -23.85
CA VAL A 417 -1.27 -10.88 -24.65
C VAL A 417 -1.78 -10.88 -26.10
N GLU A 418 -2.52 -9.85 -26.49
CA GLU A 418 -3.18 -9.68 -27.79
C GLU A 418 -2.96 -8.25 -28.35
N PRO A 419 -1.75 -7.91 -28.80
CA PRO A 419 -1.31 -6.55 -29.15
C PRO A 419 -1.76 -6.07 -30.54
N SER A 420 -2.89 -6.55 -31.07
CA SER A 420 -3.32 -6.29 -32.45
C SER A 420 -3.56 -4.81 -32.77
N TRP A 421 -3.88 -3.99 -31.77
CA TRP A 421 -4.04 -2.54 -31.91
C TRP A 421 -3.30 -1.77 -30.82
N ASN A 422 -2.18 -2.32 -30.34
CA ASN A 422 -1.32 -1.68 -29.35
C ASN A 422 -0.96 -0.24 -29.75
N ILE A 423 -1.09 0.66 -28.78
CA ILE A 423 -0.66 2.07 -28.85
C ILE A 423 0.19 2.38 -27.60
N PRO A 424 1.24 3.22 -27.69
CA PRO A 424 1.72 3.88 -28.90
C PRO A 424 2.43 2.91 -29.87
N GLY A 425 2.96 1.77 -29.38
CA GLY A 425 3.60 0.75 -30.21
C GLY A 425 4.66 1.32 -31.18
N ASP A 426 4.62 0.88 -32.43
CA ASP A 426 5.50 1.35 -33.52
C ASP A 426 4.85 2.46 -34.37
N LYS A 427 3.92 3.23 -33.82
CA LYS A 427 3.07 4.18 -34.57
C LYS A 427 3.58 5.62 -34.42
N PRO A 428 4.23 6.22 -35.45
CA PRO A 428 4.83 7.55 -35.33
C PRO A 428 3.83 8.67 -35.01
N GLU A 429 2.56 8.51 -35.36
CA GLU A 429 1.51 9.47 -35.06
C GLU A 429 1.27 9.67 -33.54
N TRP A 430 1.66 8.71 -32.69
CA TRP A 430 1.59 8.82 -31.23
C TRP A 430 2.88 9.37 -30.59
N GLU A 431 3.96 9.52 -31.35
CA GLU A 431 5.26 9.93 -30.80
C GLU A 431 5.22 11.32 -30.16
N GLY A 432 4.52 12.27 -30.78
CA GLY A 432 4.43 13.65 -30.28
C GLY A 432 3.80 13.73 -28.90
N ILE A 433 2.60 13.16 -28.74
CA ILE A 433 1.84 13.19 -27.48
C ILE A 433 2.54 12.39 -26.37
N VAL A 434 3.19 11.26 -26.70
CA VAL A 434 3.94 10.47 -25.71
C VAL A 434 5.24 11.16 -25.28
N MET A 435 6.00 11.72 -26.22
CA MET A 435 7.22 12.46 -25.89
C MET A 435 6.93 13.72 -25.07
N ASP A 436 5.80 14.38 -25.32
CA ASP A 436 5.37 15.54 -24.54
C ASP A 436 5.15 15.21 -23.05
N ARG A 437 4.56 14.05 -22.74
CA ARG A 437 4.42 13.54 -21.36
C ARG A 437 5.78 13.27 -20.71
N ALA A 438 6.71 12.68 -21.45
CA ALA A 438 8.07 12.40 -20.97
C ALA A 438 8.85 13.68 -20.65
N VAL A 439 8.82 14.64 -21.57
CA VAL A 439 9.46 15.95 -21.42
C VAL A 439 8.83 16.71 -20.26
N SER A 440 7.50 16.73 -20.15
CA SER A 440 6.81 17.49 -19.11
C SER A 440 7.12 16.98 -17.70
N MET A 441 7.18 15.66 -17.49
CA MET A 441 7.62 15.07 -16.22
C MET A 441 9.09 15.41 -15.92
N LEU A 442 10.02 15.06 -16.83
CA LEU A 442 11.45 15.25 -16.57
C LEU A 442 11.79 16.72 -16.33
N GLU A 443 11.27 17.63 -17.15
CA GLU A 443 11.61 19.04 -17.02
C GLU A 443 11.12 19.63 -15.69
N ARG A 444 9.95 19.21 -15.20
CA ARG A 444 9.42 19.60 -13.89
C ARG A 444 10.29 19.08 -12.75
N ASP A 445 10.67 17.79 -12.80
CA ASP A 445 11.14 17.06 -11.62
C ASP A 445 12.66 16.80 -11.57
N LYS A 446 13.42 17.18 -12.61
CA LYS A 446 14.86 16.88 -12.78
C LYS A 446 15.78 17.23 -11.60
N ASN A 447 15.37 18.13 -10.71
CA ASN A 447 16.18 18.64 -9.61
C ASN A 447 16.02 17.86 -8.29
N HIS A 448 15.07 16.92 -8.18
CA HIS A 448 14.82 16.19 -6.93
C HIS A 448 15.85 15.07 -6.70
N PRO A 449 16.67 15.11 -5.62
CA PRO A 449 17.63 14.05 -5.33
C PRO A 449 16.96 12.69 -5.07
N SER A 450 15.72 12.66 -4.59
CA SER A 450 14.95 11.44 -4.31
C SER A 450 14.67 10.58 -5.54
N ILE A 451 14.51 11.18 -6.72
CA ILE A 451 14.21 10.46 -7.95
C ILE A 451 15.46 9.75 -8.43
N LEU A 452 15.50 8.41 -8.34
CA LEU A 452 16.65 7.62 -8.80
C LEU A 452 16.47 7.11 -10.22
N ILE A 453 15.22 6.87 -10.63
CA ILE A 453 14.87 6.19 -11.87
C ILE A 453 13.72 6.94 -12.55
N TRP A 454 13.85 7.16 -13.85
CA TRP A 454 12.76 7.60 -14.73
C TRP A 454 12.07 6.39 -15.32
N SER A 455 10.75 6.28 -15.19
CA SER A 455 9.99 5.23 -15.86
C SER A 455 9.24 5.73 -17.10
N CYS A 456 9.32 4.94 -18.17
CA CYS A 456 8.65 5.22 -19.44
C CYS A 456 7.13 4.97 -19.42
N GLY A 457 6.52 4.65 -18.28
CA GLY A 457 5.10 4.32 -18.15
C GLY A 457 4.85 2.88 -17.71
N ASN A 458 3.59 2.48 -17.73
CA ASN A 458 3.11 1.18 -17.28
C ASN A 458 2.34 0.46 -18.38
N GLU A 459 2.35 -0.88 -18.35
CA GLU A 459 1.49 -1.79 -19.14
C GLU A 459 1.02 -1.26 -20.51
N SER A 460 1.97 -0.79 -21.32
CA SER A 460 1.74 -0.26 -22.68
C SER A 460 2.44 -1.12 -23.74
N TYR A 461 2.53 -2.43 -23.45
CA TYR A 461 3.28 -3.43 -24.20
C TYR A 461 4.72 -2.99 -24.47
N ALA A 462 5.16 -2.91 -25.73
CA ALA A 462 6.42 -2.30 -26.12
C ALA A 462 6.34 -1.81 -27.58
N GLY A 463 7.28 -0.93 -27.96
CA GLY A 463 7.37 -0.41 -29.32
C GLY A 463 8.43 0.67 -29.47
N GLU A 464 8.65 1.09 -30.72
CA GLU A 464 9.65 2.09 -31.11
C GLU A 464 9.43 3.45 -30.41
N VAL A 465 8.18 3.85 -30.18
CA VAL A 465 7.88 5.13 -29.50
C VAL A 465 8.42 5.14 -28.07
N ILE A 466 8.21 4.05 -27.32
CA ILE A 466 8.70 3.92 -25.94
C ILE A 466 10.23 3.78 -25.89
N LEU A 467 10.82 3.08 -26.87
CA LEU A 467 12.27 3.02 -27.01
C LEU A 467 12.87 4.42 -27.18
N LYS A 468 12.25 5.29 -28.00
CA LYS A 468 12.67 6.69 -28.17
C LYS A 468 12.56 7.51 -26.88
N VAL A 469 11.51 7.30 -26.08
CA VAL A 469 11.39 7.93 -24.75
C VAL A 469 12.56 7.52 -23.86
N SER A 470 12.92 6.23 -23.84
CA SER A 470 14.04 5.75 -23.05
C SER A 470 15.39 6.37 -23.47
N HIS A 471 15.59 6.58 -24.79
CA HIS A 471 16.78 7.28 -25.30
C HIS A 471 16.77 8.77 -24.95
N TYR A 472 15.59 9.41 -24.96
CA TYR A 472 15.45 10.78 -24.49
C TYR A 472 15.86 10.91 -23.02
N PHE A 473 15.34 10.07 -22.11
CA PHE A 473 15.70 10.13 -20.70
C PHE A 473 17.20 9.95 -20.47
N ARG A 474 17.84 8.94 -21.08
CA ARG A 474 19.30 8.74 -20.94
C ARG A 474 20.12 9.92 -21.46
N LYS A 475 19.66 10.57 -22.52
CA LYS A 475 20.34 11.74 -23.11
C LYS A 475 20.10 13.00 -22.29
N ALA A 476 18.86 13.22 -21.88
CA ALA A 476 18.44 14.40 -21.14
C ALA A 476 19.01 14.38 -19.72
N ASP A 477 19.08 13.21 -19.08
CA ASP A 477 19.55 13.07 -17.71
C ASP A 477 20.35 11.78 -17.45
N PRO A 478 21.66 11.78 -17.78
CA PRO A 478 22.52 10.60 -17.61
C PRO A 478 22.82 10.27 -16.14
N GLY A 479 22.40 11.10 -15.18
CA GLY A 479 22.61 10.86 -13.75
C GLY A 479 21.55 9.95 -13.09
N ARG A 480 20.59 9.46 -13.86
CA ARG A 480 19.50 8.58 -13.43
C ARG A 480 19.35 7.42 -14.41
N LEU A 481 18.82 6.29 -13.93
CA LEU A 481 18.55 5.12 -14.77
C LEU A 481 17.14 5.18 -15.34
N VAL A 482 16.89 4.36 -16.37
CA VAL A 482 15.60 4.30 -17.08
C VAL A 482 14.95 2.93 -16.89
N HIS A 483 13.67 2.92 -16.50
CA HIS A 483 12.87 1.74 -16.24
C HIS A 483 11.68 1.62 -17.21
N TYR A 484 11.47 0.43 -17.76
CA TYR A 484 10.20 0.08 -18.41
C TYR A 484 9.98 -1.43 -18.36
N GLU A 485 8.88 -1.86 -17.76
CA GLU A 485 8.53 -3.28 -17.56
C GLU A 485 8.11 -3.95 -18.88
N GLY A 486 7.27 -3.28 -19.68
CA GLY A 486 6.55 -3.90 -20.79
C GLY A 486 7.44 -4.49 -21.89
N VAL A 487 8.75 -4.17 -21.92
CA VAL A 487 9.76 -4.86 -22.75
C VAL A 487 9.79 -6.37 -22.49
N PHE A 488 9.34 -6.84 -21.33
CA PHE A 488 9.23 -8.26 -21.00
C PHE A 488 8.43 -9.03 -22.06
N HIS A 489 7.31 -8.45 -22.51
CA HIS A 489 6.43 -9.05 -23.50
C HIS A 489 6.98 -9.01 -24.93
N ASN A 490 7.96 -8.14 -25.21
CA ASN A 490 8.58 -8.05 -26.52
C ASN A 490 10.05 -7.62 -26.44
N ARG A 491 10.92 -8.62 -26.37
CA ARG A 491 12.38 -8.46 -26.22
C ARG A 491 13.08 -7.78 -27.39
N LYS A 492 12.40 -7.50 -28.51
CA LYS A 492 12.94 -6.65 -29.60
C LYS A 492 13.33 -5.25 -29.08
N TYR A 493 12.62 -4.75 -28.07
CA TYR A 493 12.83 -3.41 -27.51
C TYR A 493 13.52 -3.45 -26.14
N ASN A 494 14.32 -4.49 -25.88
CA ASN A 494 14.98 -4.71 -24.59
C ASN A 494 15.79 -3.48 -24.12
N ASP A 495 16.32 -2.67 -25.02
CA ASP A 495 17.08 -1.46 -24.69
C ASP A 495 16.23 -0.33 -24.07
N SER A 496 14.91 -0.49 -23.95
CA SER A 496 14.05 0.53 -23.33
C SER A 496 14.18 0.62 -21.80
N SER A 497 14.91 -0.31 -21.16
CA SER A 497 15.11 -0.37 -19.71
C SER A 497 16.55 -0.75 -19.36
N ASP A 498 17.12 -0.14 -18.32
CA ASP A 498 18.47 -0.44 -17.80
C ASP A 498 18.47 -1.63 -16.82
N MET A 499 17.30 -2.07 -16.37
CA MET A 499 17.07 -3.21 -15.47
C MET A 499 16.07 -4.19 -16.07
N GLU A 500 16.13 -5.46 -15.65
CA GLU A 500 14.99 -6.36 -15.81
C GLU A 500 13.97 -6.02 -14.74
N SER A 501 12.74 -5.77 -15.19
CA SER A 501 11.60 -5.52 -14.33
C SER A 501 10.44 -6.38 -14.80
N ARG A 502 9.74 -6.99 -13.85
CA ARG A 502 8.54 -7.79 -14.11
C ARG A 502 7.52 -7.56 -13.01
N MET A 503 6.25 -7.54 -13.38
CA MET A 503 5.14 -7.57 -12.44
C MET A 503 4.84 -9.02 -12.03
N TYR A 504 4.64 -9.25 -10.72
CA TYR A 504 4.12 -10.50 -10.13
C TYR A 504 4.86 -11.80 -10.49
N ALA A 505 6.13 -11.71 -10.90
CA ALA A 505 6.98 -12.86 -11.13
C ALA A 505 7.14 -13.67 -9.84
N LYS A 506 6.97 -14.99 -9.92
CA LYS A 506 7.07 -15.87 -8.76
C LYS A 506 8.53 -15.99 -8.33
N PRO A 507 8.85 -16.27 -7.06
CA PRO A 507 10.25 -16.38 -6.62
C PRO A 507 11.08 -17.37 -7.46
N ALA A 508 10.44 -18.45 -7.94
CA ALA A 508 11.08 -19.43 -8.82
C ALA A 508 11.47 -18.84 -10.19
N ASP A 509 10.62 -18.01 -10.80
CA ASP A 509 10.90 -17.37 -12.09
C ASP A 509 12.03 -16.33 -11.97
N ILE A 510 12.11 -15.66 -10.82
CA ILE A 510 13.17 -14.70 -10.50
C ILE A 510 14.50 -15.44 -10.34
N VAL A 511 14.49 -16.54 -9.58
CA VAL A 511 15.64 -17.44 -9.43
C VAL A 511 16.13 -17.93 -10.80
N GLU A 512 15.21 -18.35 -11.67
CA GLU A 512 15.54 -18.78 -13.04
C GLU A 512 16.25 -17.67 -13.82
N TYR A 513 15.74 -16.44 -13.79
CA TYR A 513 16.41 -15.31 -14.44
C TYR A 513 17.83 -15.07 -13.88
N LEU A 514 17.97 -15.08 -12.55
CA LEU A 514 19.22 -14.77 -11.85
C LEU A 514 20.30 -15.85 -12.04
N GLU A 515 19.92 -17.12 -12.19
CA GLU A 515 20.85 -18.24 -12.40
C GLU A 515 21.28 -18.38 -13.87
N ASN A 516 20.58 -17.74 -14.81
CA ASN A 516 20.84 -17.81 -16.24
C ASN A 516 21.77 -16.70 -16.78
N GLN A 517 22.70 -16.21 -15.95
CA GLN A 517 23.72 -15.21 -16.31
C GLN A 517 23.16 -13.93 -16.96
N PRO A 518 22.24 -13.21 -16.28
CA PRO A 518 21.58 -12.06 -16.87
C PRO A 518 22.51 -10.87 -17.13
N ASP A 519 22.12 -10.01 -18.08
CA ASP A 519 22.84 -8.79 -18.41
C ASP A 519 22.43 -7.56 -17.59
N LYS A 520 21.27 -7.63 -16.95
CA LYS A 520 20.68 -6.54 -16.17
C LYS A 520 20.37 -6.97 -14.74
N PRO A 521 20.45 -6.06 -13.76
CA PRO A 521 19.92 -6.32 -12.42
C PRO A 521 18.41 -6.53 -12.49
N TYR A 522 17.86 -7.17 -11.48
CA TYR A 522 16.44 -7.49 -11.36
C TYR A 522 15.78 -6.67 -10.26
N ILE A 523 14.62 -6.09 -10.58
CA ILE A 523 13.67 -5.57 -9.60
C ILE A 523 12.26 -6.05 -9.95
N SER A 524 11.37 -6.17 -8.96
CA SER A 524 9.93 -6.29 -9.23
C SER A 524 9.30 -4.91 -9.15
N CYS A 525 8.89 -4.30 -10.27
CA CYS A 525 8.14 -3.04 -10.20
C CYS A 525 6.78 -3.20 -9.52
N GLU A 526 6.23 -4.43 -9.53
CA GLU A 526 5.08 -4.83 -8.72
C GLU A 526 5.27 -6.28 -8.26
N TYR A 527 5.08 -6.53 -6.97
CA TYR A 527 5.01 -7.88 -6.39
C TYR A 527 4.13 -7.85 -5.15
N MET A 528 3.83 -9.03 -4.59
CA MET A 528 2.98 -9.17 -3.41
C MET A 528 1.69 -8.36 -3.51
N HIS A 529 0.80 -8.75 -4.43
CA HIS A 529 -0.51 -8.12 -4.59
C HIS A 529 -1.27 -8.17 -3.27
N ALA A 530 -1.54 -7.02 -2.66
CA ALA A 530 -2.00 -6.88 -1.29
C ALA A 530 -3.52 -6.74 -1.18
N MET A 531 -4.27 -7.12 -2.22
CA MET A 531 -5.74 -7.14 -2.20
C MET A 531 -6.30 -7.94 -1.03
N GLY A 532 -7.15 -7.28 -0.25
CA GLY A 532 -7.80 -7.91 0.90
C GLY A 532 -6.81 -8.49 1.92
N ASN A 533 -7.06 -9.74 2.33
CA ASN A 533 -6.21 -10.50 3.25
C ASN A 533 -5.15 -11.29 2.46
N SER A 534 -3.96 -10.69 2.32
CA SER A 534 -2.90 -11.20 1.45
C SER A 534 -1.49 -10.99 2.03
N VAL A 535 -0.46 -10.81 1.19
CA VAL A 535 0.97 -10.68 1.56
C VAL A 535 1.52 -11.95 2.23
N GLY A 536 0.90 -13.11 1.98
CA GLY A 536 1.44 -14.42 2.37
C GLY A 536 2.55 -14.85 1.42
N GLY A 537 3.71 -15.23 1.96
CA GLY A 537 4.88 -15.63 1.16
C GLY A 537 5.94 -14.55 0.92
N LEU A 538 5.75 -13.31 1.39
CA LEU A 538 6.71 -12.20 1.20
C LEU A 538 8.14 -12.59 1.59
N HIS A 539 8.34 -13.38 2.65
CA HIS A 539 9.66 -13.85 3.09
C HIS A 539 10.48 -14.53 1.97
N LYS A 540 9.83 -15.23 1.02
CA LYS A 540 10.51 -15.90 -0.10
C LYS A 540 11.23 -14.94 -1.03
N TYR A 541 10.66 -13.75 -1.22
CA TYR A 541 11.30 -12.69 -2.00
C TYR A 541 12.45 -12.03 -1.23
N ILE A 542 12.28 -11.87 0.09
CA ILE A 542 13.30 -11.27 0.97
C ILE A 542 14.53 -12.18 1.11
N GLU A 543 14.36 -13.49 1.08
CA GLU A 543 15.46 -14.46 1.08
C GLU A 543 16.40 -14.31 -0.14
N LEU A 544 15.89 -13.80 -1.27
CA LEU A 544 16.68 -13.56 -2.47
C LEU A 544 17.74 -12.47 -2.28
N GLU A 545 17.49 -11.49 -1.40
CA GLU A 545 18.36 -10.33 -1.15
C GLU A 545 19.80 -10.73 -0.79
N SER A 546 19.92 -11.75 0.06
CA SER A 546 21.20 -12.30 0.51
C SER A 546 21.79 -13.36 -0.42
N ARG A 547 20.96 -13.98 -1.28
CA ARG A 547 21.39 -15.07 -2.17
C ARG A 547 21.92 -14.58 -3.50
N TYR A 548 21.35 -13.51 -4.04
CA TYR A 548 21.66 -13.04 -5.41
C TYR A 548 22.07 -11.58 -5.44
N PRO A 549 23.33 -11.27 -5.83
CA PRO A 549 23.81 -9.90 -5.99
C PRO A 549 22.92 -9.04 -6.88
N LEU A 550 22.47 -9.60 -8.02
CA LEU A 550 21.69 -8.90 -9.04
C LEU A 550 20.20 -8.74 -8.70
N TYR A 551 19.71 -9.35 -7.62
CA TYR A 551 18.38 -9.05 -7.10
C TYR A 551 18.45 -7.81 -6.22
N GLN A 552 17.69 -6.77 -6.55
CA GLN A 552 17.71 -5.50 -5.84
C GLN A 552 16.32 -5.05 -5.34
N GLY A 553 15.44 -6.03 -5.11
CA GLY A 553 14.19 -5.85 -4.37
C GLY A 553 12.98 -5.59 -5.26
N GLY A 554 12.00 -4.86 -4.75
CA GLY A 554 10.76 -4.60 -5.48
C GLY A 554 9.80 -3.67 -4.76
N PHE A 555 8.63 -3.46 -5.37
CA PHE A 555 7.60 -2.54 -4.90
C PHE A 555 6.27 -3.27 -4.70
N ILE A 556 5.78 -3.33 -3.45
CA ILE A 556 4.50 -3.96 -3.13
C ILE A 556 3.37 -3.28 -3.91
N TRP A 557 2.42 -4.04 -4.45
CA TRP A 557 1.17 -3.52 -5.01
C TRP A 557 0.00 -3.71 -4.04
N ASP A 558 -0.56 -2.67 -3.41
CA ASP A 558 -0.11 -1.28 -3.43
C ASP A 558 -0.23 -0.62 -2.05
N TYR A 559 -0.04 0.70 -1.99
CA TYR A 559 -0.03 1.44 -0.73
C TYR A 559 -1.42 1.55 -0.07
N ILE A 560 -2.46 1.92 -0.82
CA ILE A 560 -3.74 2.34 -0.25
C ILE A 560 -4.95 1.82 -1.04
N ASP A 561 -5.96 1.31 -0.33
CA ASP A 561 -7.23 0.93 -0.97
C ASP A 561 -7.88 2.13 -1.66
N GLN A 562 -8.17 2.00 -2.95
CA GLN A 562 -8.90 3.01 -3.71
C GLN A 562 -10.41 2.87 -3.52
N ALA A 563 -10.91 3.02 -2.30
CA ALA A 563 -12.35 2.93 -2.00
C ALA A 563 -12.96 4.32 -1.73
N LEU A 564 -14.12 4.63 -2.32
CA LEU A 564 -14.79 5.93 -2.17
C LEU A 564 -15.84 5.89 -1.07
N VAL A 565 -15.97 6.94 -0.25
CA VAL A 565 -17.08 7.04 0.68
C VAL A 565 -18.39 7.29 -0.09
N ALA A 566 -19.35 6.38 0.06
CA ALA A 566 -20.70 6.51 -0.44
C ALA A 566 -21.72 6.37 0.70
N LYS A 567 -23.01 6.58 0.39
CA LYS A 567 -24.10 6.36 1.34
C LYS A 567 -25.02 5.26 0.85
N ASN A 568 -25.35 4.32 1.73
CA ASN A 568 -26.30 3.26 1.43
C ASN A 568 -27.74 3.82 1.34
N ARG A 569 -28.71 2.95 1.05
CA ARG A 569 -30.13 3.32 0.94
C ARG A 569 -30.76 3.91 2.22
N TYR A 570 -30.09 3.80 3.35
CA TYR A 570 -30.51 4.32 4.66
C TYR A 570 -29.76 5.60 5.06
N GLY A 571 -28.81 6.07 4.23
CA GLY A 571 -28.01 7.27 4.47
C GLY A 571 -26.76 7.05 5.32
N GLU A 572 -26.40 5.80 5.61
CA GLU A 572 -25.20 5.43 6.36
C GLU A 572 -23.99 5.39 5.42
N GLU A 573 -22.85 5.92 5.87
CA GLU A 573 -21.62 5.92 5.08
C GLU A 573 -21.00 4.51 5.02
N TYR A 574 -20.46 4.16 3.86
CA TYR A 574 -19.65 2.96 3.65
C TYR A 574 -18.56 3.22 2.61
N LEU A 575 -17.55 2.35 2.57
CA LEU A 575 -16.52 2.36 1.53
C LEU A 575 -17.03 1.58 0.31
N ALA A 576 -17.22 2.30 -0.79
CA ALA A 576 -17.70 1.79 -2.05
C ALA A 576 -16.54 1.48 -3.00
N TYR A 577 -16.75 0.48 -3.85
CA TYR A 577 -15.85 0.08 -4.92
C TYR A 577 -16.58 0.07 -6.27
N GLY A 578 -15.91 -0.42 -7.32
CA GLY A 578 -16.48 -0.50 -8.66
C GLY A 578 -17.87 -1.12 -8.67
N GLY A 579 -18.77 -0.48 -9.40
CA GLY A 579 -20.13 -0.93 -9.58
C GLY A 579 -21.14 -0.49 -8.53
N ASP A 580 -20.72 0.05 -7.40
CA ASP A 580 -21.60 0.66 -6.39
C ASP A 580 -22.19 2.01 -6.85
N PHE A 581 -21.59 2.64 -7.86
CA PHE A 581 -22.07 3.90 -8.43
C PHE A 581 -22.98 3.67 -9.65
N ASN A 582 -23.42 2.43 -9.89
CA ASN A 582 -24.09 2.00 -11.12
C ASN A 582 -23.27 2.28 -12.39
N ASP A 583 -21.94 2.27 -12.24
CA ASP A 583 -20.94 2.32 -13.28
C ASP A 583 -20.79 0.94 -13.91
N ARG A 584 -20.99 0.82 -15.22
CA ARG A 584 -20.77 -0.40 -15.99
C ARG A 584 -20.22 -0.02 -17.38
N PRO A 585 -19.23 -0.75 -17.92
CA PRO A 585 -18.54 -1.88 -17.31
C PRO A 585 -17.66 -1.49 -16.10
N THR A 586 -17.29 -2.46 -15.26
CA THR A 586 -16.49 -2.27 -14.04
C THR A 586 -15.80 -3.56 -13.60
N ASP A 587 -14.67 -3.43 -12.89
CA ASP A 587 -13.88 -4.53 -12.28
C ASP A 587 -14.11 -4.67 -10.76
N TYR A 588 -15.19 -4.07 -10.25
CA TYR A 588 -15.67 -4.25 -8.88
C TYR A 588 -14.63 -3.89 -7.80
N SER A 589 -14.32 -4.82 -6.89
CA SER A 589 -13.47 -4.59 -5.72
C SER A 589 -11.97 -4.63 -6.02
N PHE A 590 -11.57 -4.83 -7.28
CA PHE A 590 -10.17 -4.91 -7.69
C PHE A 590 -9.38 -3.61 -7.45
N CYS A 591 -10.07 -2.52 -7.05
CA CYS A 591 -9.45 -1.27 -6.62
C CYS A 591 -8.94 -1.28 -5.15
N GLY A 592 -9.22 -2.34 -4.38
CA GLY A 592 -8.88 -2.46 -2.95
C GLY A 592 -7.62 -3.28 -2.69
N ASN A 593 -6.45 -2.73 -3.05
CA ASN A 593 -5.17 -3.45 -3.09
C ASN A 593 -4.17 -3.02 -1.99
N GLY A 594 -4.58 -2.19 -1.03
CA GLY A 594 -3.66 -1.44 -0.20
C GLY A 594 -3.13 -2.20 1.01
N ILE A 595 -1.84 -2.04 1.33
CA ILE A 595 -1.27 -2.33 2.66
C ILE A 595 -1.74 -1.35 3.76
N VAL A 596 -2.48 -0.33 3.35
CA VAL A 596 -3.21 0.61 4.19
C VAL A 596 -4.65 0.71 3.70
N PHE A 597 -5.60 0.75 4.62
CA PHE A 597 -7.00 0.99 4.26
C PHE A 597 -7.20 2.41 3.71
N ALA A 598 -8.32 2.66 3.03
CA ALA A 598 -8.60 3.93 2.35
C ALA A 598 -8.52 5.17 3.28
N ASP A 599 -8.77 4.99 4.59
CA ASP A 599 -8.69 6.04 5.62
C ASP A 599 -7.29 6.21 6.26
N ARG A 600 -6.28 5.55 5.71
CA ARG A 600 -4.88 5.49 6.18
C ARG A 600 -4.66 4.65 7.45
N THR A 601 -5.65 3.89 7.91
CA THR A 601 -5.40 2.91 8.98
C THR A 601 -4.57 1.75 8.43
N ILE A 602 -3.53 1.34 9.16
CA ILE A 602 -2.67 0.24 8.72
C ILE A 602 -3.43 -1.08 8.76
N THR A 603 -3.21 -1.90 7.76
CA THR A 603 -3.78 -3.25 7.71
C THR A 603 -2.95 -4.22 8.56
N PRO A 604 -3.51 -5.37 8.98
CA PRO A 604 -2.74 -6.38 9.74
C PRO A 604 -1.50 -6.91 9.03
N LYS A 605 -1.54 -6.98 7.69
CA LYS A 605 -0.42 -7.39 6.84
C LYS A 605 0.81 -6.49 6.98
N MET A 606 0.64 -5.23 7.43
CA MET A 606 1.75 -4.31 7.69
C MET A 606 2.73 -4.82 8.75
N GLN A 607 2.31 -5.64 9.72
CA GLN A 607 3.24 -6.20 10.71
C GLN A 607 4.31 -7.10 10.05
N GLU A 608 3.92 -7.85 9.01
CA GLU A 608 4.81 -8.71 8.26
C GLU A 608 5.77 -7.88 7.40
N VAL A 609 5.23 -6.87 6.71
CA VAL A 609 6.01 -5.93 5.88
C VAL A 609 7.06 -5.24 6.73
N LYS A 610 6.67 -4.63 7.87
CA LYS A 610 7.60 -3.92 8.77
C LYS A 610 8.75 -4.81 9.22
N PHE A 611 8.44 -6.04 9.66
CA PHE A 611 9.44 -6.99 10.13
C PHE A 611 10.38 -7.44 9.01
N LEU A 612 9.83 -7.85 7.88
CA LEU A 612 10.63 -8.36 6.76
C LEU A 612 11.44 -7.27 6.05
N TYR A 613 10.97 -6.02 6.08
CA TYR A 613 11.70 -4.87 5.55
C TYR A 613 12.70 -4.24 6.53
N GLN A 614 12.79 -4.67 7.79
CA GLN A 614 13.75 -4.08 8.72
C GLN A 614 15.20 -4.19 8.21
N ASN A 615 15.90 -3.06 8.13
CA ASN A 615 17.30 -3.04 7.64
C ASN A 615 18.26 -3.62 8.67
N ILE A 616 18.00 -3.41 9.96
CA ILE A 616 18.78 -4.00 11.03
C ILE A 616 18.04 -5.24 11.51
N ARG A 617 18.61 -6.43 11.31
CA ARG A 617 18.01 -7.68 11.75
C ARG A 617 18.52 -8.03 13.14
N LEU A 618 17.59 -8.33 14.04
CA LEU A 618 17.89 -8.82 15.39
C LEU A 618 17.64 -10.33 15.43
N VAL A 619 18.66 -11.08 15.84
CA VAL A 619 18.57 -12.53 16.07
C VAL A 619 18.85 -12.78 17.55
N PRO A 620 17.81 -12.79 18.41
CA PRO A 620 17.99 -13.12 19.82
C PRO A 620 18.36 -14.58 20.01
N GLU A 621 19.12 -14.84 21.07
CA GLU A 621 19.48 -16.17 21.58
C GLU A 621 18.96 -16.30 23.03
N ALA A 622 19.46 -17.24 23.83
CA ALA A 622 19.06 -17.33 25.23
C ALA A 622 19.68 -16.23 26.12
N ASP A 623 20.87 -15.72 25.76
CA ASP A 623 21.69 -14.81 26.58
C ASP A 623 22.32 -13.63 25.81
N ALA A 624 21.98 -13.48 24.53
CA ALA A 624 22.58 -12.50 23.63
C ALA A 624 21.62 -12.12 22.50
N VAL A 625 21.98 -11.08 21.76
CA VAL A 625 21.34 -10.71 20.49
C VAL A 625 22.43 -10.49 19.45
N THR A 626 22.35 -11.21 18.33
CA THR A 626 23.15 -10.89 17.15
C THR A 626 22.45 -9.78 16.36
N VAL A 627 23.14 -8.66 16.18
CA VAL A 627 22.67 -7.47 15.47
C VAL A 627 23.37 -7.43 14.12
N ILE A 628 22.60 -7.52 13.04
CA ILE A 628 23.10 -7.47 11.66
C ILE A 628 22.64 -6.16 11.05
N ASN A 629 23.56 -5.21 10.85
CA ASN A 629 23.22 -3.89 10.33
C ASN A 629 23.25 -3.90 8.79
N GLY A 630 22.09 -4.03 8.16
CA GLY A 630 21.93 -3.97 6.70
C GLY A 630 21.79 -2.57 6.12
N ASN A 631 21.89 -1.51 6.92
CA ASN A 631 21.96 -0.14 6.39
C ASN A 631 23.20 0.04 5.52
N LEU A 632 23.12 0.95 4.55
CA LEU A 632 24.20 1.23 3.60
C LEU A 632 25.18 2.27 4.13
N PHE A 633 24.69 3.24 4.93
CA PHE A 633 25.44 4.42 5.33
C PHE A 633 25.42 4.68 6.85
N GLU A 634 24.33 4.34 7.54
CA GLU A 634 24.15 4.66 8.97
C GLU A 634 24.43 3.47 9.91
N GLY A 635 25.19 3.74 10.99
CA GLY A 635 25.40 2.82 12.10
C GLY A 635 24.21 2.78 13.09
N THR A 636 24.37 2.08 14.20
CA THR A 636 23.32 1.94 15.24
C THR A 636 23.44 2.91 16.41
N GLU A 637 24.33 3.89 16.36
CA GLU A 637 24.65 4.81 17.48
C GLU A 637 23.45 5.65 17.94
N ARG A 638 22.48 5.87 17.03
CA ARG A 638 21.23 6.59 17.27
C ARG A 638 20.14 5.72 17.90
N LEU A 639 20.40 4.42 18.09
CA LEU A 639 19.45 3.42 18.56
C LEU A 639 19.84 2.88 19.93
N LEU A 640 18.84 2.43 20.69
CA LEU A 640 19.01 1.64 21.92
C LEU A 640 18.48 0.24 21.69
N LEU A 641 19.22 -0.76 22.18
CA LEU A 641 18.73 -2.12 22.28
C LEU A 641 17.90 -2.24 23.56
N GLU A 642 16.57 -2.33 23.42
CA GLU A 642 15.70 -2.79 24.49
C GLU A 642 15.54 -4.32 24.39
N PHE A 643 15.54 -5.00 25.52
CA PHE A 643 15.28 -6.43 25.58
C PHE A 643 14.40 -6.80 26.75
N ARG A 644 13.53 -7.78 26.54
CA ARG A 644 12.53 -8.24 27.50
C ARG A 644 12.59 -9.76 27.56
N LEU A 645 12.54 -10.28 28.77
CA LEU A 645 12.39 -11.71 29.00
C LEU A 645 10.98 -11.95 29.52
N LEU A 646 10.24 -12.77 28.80
CA LEU A 646 8.87 -13.14 29.11
C LEU A 646 8.84 -14.61 29.52
N ARG A 647 7.99 -14.95 30.49
CA ARG A 647 7.63 -16.32 30.85
C ARG A 647 6.14 -16.50 30.62
N GLU A 648 5.75 -17.45 29.77
CA GLU A 648 4.35 -17.70 29.39
C GLU A 648 3.65 -16.40 28.92
N GLY A 649 4.39 -15.58 28.16
CA GLY A 649 3.96 -14.28 27.63
C GLY A 649 3.82 -13.16 28.67
N ARG A 650 4.24 -13.35 29.92
CA ARG A 650 4.29 -12.31 30.96
C ARG A 650 5.72 -11.81 31.13
N GLU A 651 5.93 -10.50 31.02
CA GLU A 651 7.23 -9.87 31.23
C GLU A 651 7.73 -10.12 32.66
N ILE A 652 8.93 -10.67 32.80
CA ILE A 652 9.60 -10.89 34.09
C ILE A 652 10.86 -10.04 34.24
N PHE A 653 11.38 -9.50 33.14
CA PHE A 653 12.55 -8.65 33.13
C PHE A 653 12.54 -7.74 31.89
N LYS A 654 13.01 -6.50 32.07
CA LYS A 654 13.28 -5.55 31.00
C LYS A 654 14.66 -4.94 31.22
N GLY A 655 15.45 -4.89 30.16
CA GLY A 655 16.77 -4.26 30.12
C GLY A 655 16.92 -3.35 28.90
N GLN A 656 17.94 -2.51 28.94
CA GLN A 656 18.34 -1.66 27.82
C GLN A 656 19.87 -1.52 27.78
N GLN A 657 20.42 -1.39 26.58
CA GLN A 657 21.86 -1.23 26.37
C GLN A 657 22.16 -0.39 25.13
N GLU A 658 23.23 0.40 25.20
CA GLU A 658 23.80 1.05 24.01
C GLU A 658 24.61 0.06 23.17
N LEU A 659 24.56 0.24 21.87
CA LEU A 659 25.30 -0.54 20.90
C LEU A 659 25.88 0.38 19.81
N ALA A 660 26.95 -0.08 19.19
CA ALA A 660 27.56 0.57 18.05
C ALA A 660 27.96 -0.52 17.05
N VAL A 661 27.15 -0.66 16.00
CA VAL A 661 27.37 -1.58 14.88
C VAL A 661 27.34 -0.73 13.62
N ALA A 662 28.48 -0.61 12.96
CA ALA A 662 28.61 0.20 11.76
C ALA A 662 27.72 -0.35 10.62
N ALA A 663 27.42 0.48 9.62
CA ALA A 663 26.69 0.06 8.43
C ALA A 663 27.38 -1.14 7.76
N GLN A 664 26.58 -2.14 7.36
CA GLN A 664 27.03 -3.39 6.73
C GLN A 664 27.89 -4.32 7.61
N GLU A 665 27.94 -4.10 8.92
CA GLU A 665 28.64 -4.96 9.87
C GLU A 665 27.66 -5.75 10.76
N GLU A 666 28.17 -6.76 11.46
CA GLU A 666 27.43 -7.54 12.45
C GLU A 666 28.16 -7.59 13.81
N ALA A 667 27.39 -7.69 14.89
CA ALA A 667 27.95 -7.87 16.24
C ALA A 667 27.03 -8.70 17.13
N ARG A 668 27.61 -9.57 17.96
CA ARG A 668 26.89 -10.30 19.02
C ARG A 668 26.96 -9.50 20.33
N ILE A 669 25.82 -9.05 20.82
CA ILE A 669 25.68 -8.28 22.05
C ILE A 669 25.22 -9.20 23.17
N SER A 670 26.10 -9.46 24.14
CA SER A 670 25.75 -10.24 25.34
C SER A 670 24.80 -9.45 26.23
N LEU A 671 23.82 -10.13 26.83
CA LEU A 671 22.83 -9.53 27.70
C LEU A 671 23.00 -9.99 29.15
N GLU A 672 22.83 -9.05 30.08
CA GLU A 672 22.74 -9.37 31.50
C GLU A 672 21.28 -9.73 31.84
N LEU A 673 20.99 -11.03 31.90
CA LEU A 673 19.65 -11.57 32.19
C LEU A 673 19.59 -12.23 33.58
N PRO A 674 18.41 -12.23 34.24
CA PRO A 674 18.23 -12.99 35.47
C PRO A 674 18.34 -14.49 35.20
N GLU A 675 18.81 -15.25 36.20
CA GLU A 675 18.90 -16.70 36.10
C GLU A 675 17.50 -17.34 36.02
N VAL A 676 17.19 -18.02 34.90
CA VAL A 676 15.90 -18.68 34.65
C VAL A 676 15.90 -20.18 34.88
N SER A 677 17.07 -20.80 35.05
CA SER A 677 17.26 -22.26 35.16
C SER A 677 16.44 -22.92 36.27
N ALA A 678 16.00 -22.15 37.28
CA ALA A 678 15.27 -22.62 38.45
C ALA A 678 13.75 -22.71 38.27
N VAL A 679 13.17 -22.06 37.24
CA VAL A 679 11.71 -22.01 37.07
C VAL A 679 11.30 -22.54 35.69
N PRO A 680 10.59 -23.68 35.63
CA PRO A 680 10.17 -24.26 34.35
C PRO A 680 9.13 -23.40 33.64
N GLY A 681 9.14 -23.45 32.30
CA GLY A 681 8.16 -22.74 31.46
C GLY A 681 8.65 -22.48 30.04
N GLU A 682 7.77 -21.96 29.19
CA GLU A 682 8.09 -21.35 27.91
C GLU A 682 8.53 -19.91 28.14
N TYR A 683 9.74 -19.59 27.66
CA TYR A 683 10.36 -18.29 27.76
C TYR A 683 10.50 -17.67 26.38
N THR A 684 10.42 -16.34 26.33
CA THR A 684 10.67 -15.56 25.11
C THR A 684 11.63 -14.43 25.44
N LEU A 685 12.80 -14.41 24.79
CA LEU A 685 13.65 -13.23 24.74
C LEU A 685 13.22 -12.39 23.54
N ALA A 686 12.57 -11.26 23.79
CA ALA A 686 12.21 -10.29 22.78
C ALA A 686 13.22 -9.13 22.80
N ALA A 687 13.75 -8.77 21.63
CA ALA A 687 14.67 -7.65 21.47
C ALA A 687 14.11 -6.65 20.47
N SER A 688 14.35 -5.37 20.73
CA SER A 688 13.86 -4.24 19.95
C SER A 688 14.95 -3.19 19.83
N LEU A 689 15.09 -2.59 18.65
CA LEU A 689 15.84 -1.35 18.48
C LEU A 689 14.88 -0.18 18.49
N VAL A 690 15.14 0.79 19.37
CA VAL A 690 14.32 1.99 19.52
C VAL A 690 15.14 3.25 19.30
N LEU A 691 14.50 4.32 18.80
CA LEU A 691 15.14 5.62 18.62
C LEU A 691 15.56 6.24 19.97
N LYS A 692 16.80 6.75 20.05
CA LYS A 692 17.26 7.55 21.22
C LYS A 692 16.58 8.92 21.29
N GLU A 693 16.42 9.55 20.13
CA GLU A 693 15.89 10.90 19.96
C GLU A 693 14.79 10.88 18.91
N ALA A 694 13.91 11.89 18.92
CA ALA A 694 12.84 11.99 17.94
C ALA A 694 13.39 12.31 16.55
N GLU A 695 12.82 11.66 15.54
CA GLU A 695 13.01 11.97 14.13
C GLU A 695 11.76 12.68 13.59
N ARG A 696 11.86 13.26 12.39
CA ARG A 696 10.71 13.91 11.73
C ARG A 696 9.51 13.00 11.48
N TRP A 697 9.73 11.69 11.48
CA TRP A 697 8.73 10.66 11.18
C TRP A 697 8.38 9.78 12.37
N ALA A 698 9.04 9.93 13.53
CA ALA A 698 8.75 9.14 14.72
C ALA A 698 9.31 9.77 16.00
N GLU A 699 8.61 9.57 17.11
CA GLU A 699 9.06 10.02 18.43
C GLU A 699 10.24 9.18 18.98
N ALA A 700 10.96 9.72 19.96
CA ALA A 700 11.94 8.96 20.72
C ALA A 700 11.28 7.72 21.37
N GLY A 701 11.99 6.59 21.37
CA GLY A 701 11.45 5.31 21.82
C GLY A 701 10.63 4.54 20.77
N PHE A 702 10.44 5.08 19.56
CA PHE A 702 9.82 4.34 18.46
C PHE A 702 10.67 3.12 18.06
N GLU A 703 10.02 1.97 17.92
CA GLU A 703 10.66 0.71 17.57
C GLU A 703 10.85 0.55 16.06
N THR A 704 12.11 0.51 15.61
CA THR A 704 12.50 0.43 14.20
C THR A 704 12.68 -1.00 13.72
N ALA A 705 13.18 -1.89 14.59
CA ALA A 705 13.41 -3.29 14.30
C ALA A 705 13.18 -4.14 15.54
N TYR A 706 12.84 -5.41 15.34
CA TYR A 706 12.64 -6.35 16.43
C TYR A 706 12.94 -7.79 16.04
N GLY A 707 13.05 -8.66 17.05
CA GLY A 707 13.17 -10.11 16.89
C GLY A 707 12.84 -10.81 18.21
N GLU A 708 12.51 -12.09 18.15
CA GLU A 708 12.27 -12.91 19.34
C GLU A 708 12.92 -14.29 19.23
N HIS A 709 13.30 -14.85 20.39
CA HIS A 709 13.71 -16.25 20.52
C HIS A 709 12.86 -16.92 21.60
N VAL A 710 12.18 -18.00 21.23
CA VAL A 710 11.36 -18.80 22.14
C VAL A 710 12.12 -20.05 22.52
N PHE A 711 12.24 -20.32 23.82
CA PHE A 711 12.91 -21.50 24.35
C PHE A 711 12.18 -22.02 25.60
N ARG A 712 12.43 -23.27 25.96
CA ARG A 712 11.78 -23.93 27.10
C ARG A 712 12.79 -24.27 28.18
N VAL A 713 12.46 -23.94 29.41
CA VAL A 713 13.21 -24.38 30.59
C VAL A 713 12.48 -25.58 31.19
N GLU A 714 13.15 -26.72 31.22
CA GLU A 714 12.62 -27.95 31.80
C GLU A 714 12.79 -27.98 33.33
N ALA A 715 11.89 -28.68 34.00
CA ALA A 715 12.01 -28.91 35.44
C ALA A 715 13.11 -29.92 35.76
N ALA A 716 14.06 -29.55 36.63
CA ALA A 716 15.03 -30.48 37.17
C ALA A 716 14.31 -31.57 37.99
N GLY A 717 14.13 -32.75 37.40
CA GLY A 717 13.62 -33.95 38.09
C GLY A 717 12.10 -34.10 38.20
N ALA A 718 11.30 -33.43 37.36
CA ALA A 718 9.84 -33.63 37.38
C ALA A 718 9.44 -34.94 36.66
N THR A 719 9.06 -35.94 37.45
CA THR A 719 8.10 -36.95 36.99
C THR A 719 6.78 -36.26 36.71
N ALA A 720 6.15 -36.58 35.58
CA ALA A 720 4.83 -36.06 35.19
C ALA A 720 3.82 -36.30 36.32
N GLY A 721 3.39 -35.24 37.01
CA GLY A 721 2.46 -35.38 38.12
C GLY A 721 1.95 -34.06 38.69
N GLY A 722 0.70 -33.74 38.35
CA GLY A 722 -0.18 -32.90 39.17
C GLY A 722 -0.27 -31.42 38.80
N LYS A 723 -1.12 -31.08 37.81
CA LYS A 723 -1.77 -29.75 37.83
C LYS A 723 -2.73 -29.70 39.03
N LYS A 724 -2.74 -28.56 39.72
CA LYS A 724 -3.62 -28.27 40.86
C LYS A 724 -5.08 -28.39 40.39
N ALA A 725 -5.82 -29.38 40.89
CA ALA A 725 -7.24 -29.51 40.60
C ALA A 725 -7.97 -28.23 41.02
N LEU A 726 -8.66 -27.56 40.09
CA LEU A 726 -9.42 -26.35 40.36
C LEU A 726 -10.63 -26.60 41.29
N LEU A 727 -10.97 -27.87 41.52
CA LEU A 727 -12.00 -28.32 42.45
C LEU A 727 -11.52 -29.57 43.22
N PRO A 728 -11.84 -29.71 44.53
CA PRO A 728 -11.44 -30.90 45.29
C PRO A 728 -12.07 -32.17 44.70
N ALA A 729 -11.23 -33.17 44.38
CA ALA A 729 -11.62 -34.49 43.87
C ALA A 729 -12.30 -35.39 44.93
N SER A 730 -13.29 -34.87 45.64
CA SER A 730 -14.17 -35.64 46.53
C SER A 730 -15.61 -35.15 46.38
N GLY A 731 -16.33 -35.69 45.39
CA GLY A 731 -17.74 -35.44 45.09
C GLY A 731 -18.20 -36.22 43.85
N GLU A 732 -19.51 -36.53 43.78
CA GLU A 732 -20.19 -37.41 42.81
C GLU A 732 -19.86 -37.11 41.32
N PHE A 733 -18.86 -37.81 40.76
CA PHE A 733 -18.71 -37.92 39.30
C PHE A 733 -19.73 -38.93 38.79
N GLY A 734 -20.65 -38.48 37.93
CA GLY A 734 -21.77 -39.28 37.45
C GLY A 734 -21.81 -39.32 35.94
N VAL A 735 -22.04 -40.51 35.39
CA VAL A 735 -22.24 -40.73 33.95
C VAL A 735 -23.58 -41.41 33.77
N ILE A 736 -24.44 -40.79 32.97
CA ILE A 736 -25.80 -41.23 32.71
C ILE A 736 -25.93 -41.46 31.21
N GLU A 737 -25.95 -42.72 30.79
CA GLU A 737 -26.31 -43.07 29.43
C GLU A 737 -27.83 -43.22 29.32
N GLY A 738 -28.48 -42.24 28.70
CA GLY A 738 -29.89 -42.30 28.33
C GLY A 738 -30.11 -42.79 26.90
N ASP A 739 -31.39 -42.89 26.52
CA ASP A 739 -31.81 -43.35 25.19
C ASP A 739 -31.35 -42.39 24.09
N VAL A 740 -31.42 -41.07 24.34
CA VAL A 740 -31.09 -40.01 23.36
C VAL A 740 -29.83 -39.24 23.73
N ASN A 741 -29.51 -39.13 25.02
CA ASN A 741 -28.42 -38.28 25.51
C ASN A 741 -27.50 -39.04 26.47
N ILE A 742 -26.24 -38.62 26.54
CA ILE A 742 -25.26 -39.06 27.53
C ILE A 742 -24.93 -37.83 28.39
N GLY A 743 -25.18 -37.90 29.70
CA GLY A 743 -24.84 -36.85 30.65
C GLY A 743 -23.59 -37.21 31.45
N VAL A 744 -22.68 -36.27 31.59
CA VAL A 744 -21.53 -36.37 32.50
C VAL A 744 -21.57 -35.20 33.48
N THR A 745 -21.66 -35.47 34.77
CA THR A 745 -21.85 -34.46 35.82
C THR A 745 -20.80 -34.58 36.90
N GLY A 746 -20.40 -33.46 37.48
CA GLY A 746 -19.58 -33.42 38.68
C GLY A 746 -19.84 -32.16 39.50
N ARG A 747 -19.00 -31.90 40.50
CA ARG A 747 -19.17 -30.71 41.33
C ARG A 747 -18.99 -29.45 40.48
N GLY A 748 -20.05 -28.66 40.32
CA GLY A 748 -19.97 -27.36 39.65
C GLY A 748 -19.85 -27.43 38.13
N PHE A 749 -20.00 -28.60 37.50
CA PHE A 749 -20.06 -28.73 36.05
C PHE A 749 -21.03 -29.83 35.58
N SER A 750 -21.52 -29.68 34.35
CA SER A 750 -22.24 -30.74 33.64
C SER A 750 -22.01 -30.63 32.13
N ALA A 751 -21.74 -31.75 31.48
CA ALA A 751 -21.69 -31.88 30.03
C ALA A 751 -22.84 -32.79 29.55
N LEU A 752 -23.53 -32.39 28.50
CA LEU A 752 -24.58 -33.19 27.86
C LEU A 752 -24.24 -33.42 26.40
N PHE A 753 -24.23 -34.68 26.02
CA PHE A 753 -24.00 -35.15 24.66
C PHE A 753 -25.29 -35.71 24.10
N SER A 754 -25.60 -35.40 22.83
CA SER A 754 -26.80 -35.94 22.17
C SER A 754 -26.41 -36.93 21.08
N LYS A 755 -26.93 -38.16 21.17
CA LYS A 755 -26.79 -39.19 20.13
C LYS A 755 -27.48 -38.75 18.83
N GLN A 756 -28.60 -38.02 18.94
CA GLN A 756 -29.35 -37.53 17.78
C GLN A 756 -28.71 -36.31 17.13
N ALA A 757 -28.25 -35.32 17.92
CA ALA A 757 -27.54 -34.17 17.36
C ALA A 757 -26.10 -34.54 16.93
N GLY A 758 -25.58 -35.64 17.45
CA GLY A 758 -24.25 -36.18 17.14
C GLY A 758 -23.12 -35.33 17.67
N SER A 759 -23.27 -34.64 18.82
CA SER A 759 -22.24 -33.75 19.38
C SER A 759 -22.46 -33.44 20.87
N LEU A 760 -21.55 -32.65 21.46
CA LEU A 760 -21.69 -31.96 22.74
C LEU A 760 -22.73 -30.82 22.62
N VAL A 761 -23.89 -30.96 23.25
CA VAL A 761 -25.01 -30.00 23.13
C VAL A 761 -25.14 -29.03 24.30
N SER A 762 -24.47 -29.30 25.43
CA SER A 762 -24.41 -28.41 26.59
C SER A 762 -23.11 -28.62 27.35
N LEU A 763 -22.47 -27.53 27.76
CA LEU A 763 -21.35 -27.52 28.70
C LEU A 763 -21.59 -26.41 29.72
N CYS A 764 -22.05 -26.81 30.91
CA CYS A 764 -22.33 -25.87 31.99
C CYS A 764 -21.21 -25.87 33.02
N TYR A 765 -20.74 -24.68 33.38
CA TYR A 765 -19.87 -24.45 34.54
C TYR A 765 -20.55 -23.48 35.51
N GLY A 766 -20.66 -23.86 36.78
CA GLY A 766 -21.30 -23.03 37.81
C GLY A 766 -22.74 -22.63 37.49
N GLY A 767 -23.48 -23.47 36.74
CA GLY A 767 -24.86 -23.21 36.30
C GLY A 767 -24.98 -22.27 35.10
N ARG A 768 -23.89 -21.94 34.41
CA ARG A 768 -23.87 -21.10 33.20
C ARG A 768 -23.59 -21.96 31.99
N GLU A 769 -24.42 -21.82 30.96
CA GLU A 769 -24.20 -22.48 29.67
C GLU A 769 -23.08 -21.79 28.89
N MET A 770 -22.17 -22.59 28.34
CA MET A 770 -21.07 -22.12 27.49
C MET A 770 -21.39 -22.33 26.00
N ILE A 771 -22.21 -23.33 25.66
CA ILE A 771 -22.48 -23.72 24.27
C ILE A 771 -23.87 -23.25 23.85
N ALA A 772 -23.93 -22.35 22.87
CA ALA A 772 -25.17 -21.94 22.19
C ALA A 772 -25.44 -22.74 20.92
N THR A 773 -24.40 -23.20 20.22
CA THR A 773 -24.50 -24.11 19.07
C THR A 773 -23.45 -25.20 19.19
N PRO A 774 -23.83 -26.49 19.04
CA PRO A 774 -22.92 -27.62 19.25
C PRO A 774 -21.67 -27.59 18.36
N PRO A 775 -20.52 -28.07 18.85
CA PRO A 775 -19.30 -28.18 18.05
C PRO A 775 -19.42 -29.15 16.87
N ALA A 776 -18.70 -28.86 15.81
CA ALA A 776 -18.72 -29.61 14.57
C ALA A 776 -17.39 -29.53 13.81
N PRO A 777 -17.04 -30.57 13.03
CA PRO A 777 -16.00 -30.45 12.01
C PRO A 777 -16.34 -29.31 11.02
N LEU A 778 -15.34 -28.48 10.72
CA LEU A 778 -15.38 -27.39 9.75
C LEU A 778 -14.23 -27.57 8.75
N PHE A 779 -14.54 -27.49 7.46
CA PHE A 779 -13.57 -27.60 6.37
C PHE A 779 -13.52 -26.39 5.43
N TRP A 780 -14.26 -25.33 5.78
CA TRP A 780 -14.38 -24.12 4.97
C TRP A 780 -13.98 -22.89 5.78
N ARG A 781 -13.23 -21.99 5.14
CA ARG A 781 -13.00 -20.60 5.58
C ARG A 781 -13.66 -19.67 4.56
N ALA A 782 -14.07 -18.47 4.97
CA ALA A 782 -14.59 -17.50 4.02
C ALA A 782 -13.51 -17.14 2.99
N THR A 783 -13.82 -17.17 1.70
CA THR A 783 -12.81 -16.95 0.66
C THR A 783 -12.17 -15.56 0.77
N THR A 784 -10.83 -15.51 0.79
CA THR A 784 -10.11 -14.25 0.58
C THR A 784 -10.19 -13.84 -0.89
N ASP A 785 -9.81 -12.61 -1.21
CA ASP A 785 -9.73 -12.17 -2.62
C ASP A 785 -8.76 -13.04 -3.45
N ASN A 786 -7.66 -13.52 -2.86
CA ASN A 786 -6.76 -14.48 -3.53
C ASN A 786 -7.41 -15.86 -3.74
N ASP A 787 -8.20 -16.33 -2.77
CA ASP A 787 -8.98 -17.57 -2.91
C ASP A 787 -9.99 -17.43 -4.07
N LYS A 788 -10.60 -16.25 -4.25
CA LYS A 788 -11.47 -15.96 -5.40
C LYS A 788 -10.68 -15.92 -6.72
N GLY A 789 -9.50 -15.28 -6.72
CA GLY A 789 -8.59 -15.21 -7.86
C GLY A 789 -8.13 -16.57 -8.39
N THR A 790 -7.97 -17.55 -7.50
CA THR A 790 -7.64 -18.94 -7.84
C THR A 790 -8.86 -19.81 -8.11
N ALA A 791 -10.06 -19.23 -8.11
CA ALA A 791 -11.34 -19.92 -8.25
C ALA A 791 -11.57 -21.03 -7.19
N LEU A 792 -11.07 -20.84 -5.97
CA LEU A 792 -11.23 -21.80 -4.87
C LEU A 792 -12.70 -22.16 -4.62
N GLY A 793 -13.62 -21.18 -4.68
CA GLY A 793 -15.06 -21.42 -4.54
C GLY A 793 -15.60 -22.47 -5.53
N TYR A 794 -15.08 -22.48 -6.76
CA TYR A 794 -15.44 -23.48 -7.77
C TYR A 794 -14.76 -24.82 -7.50
N HIS A 795 -13.45 -24.82 -7.26
CA HIS A 795 -12.68 -26.06 -7.10
C HIS A 795 -12.99 -26.80 -5.80
N ALA A 796 -13.13 -26.07 -4.70
CA ALA A 796 -13.25 -26.58 -3.33
C ALA A 796 -14.68 -26.51 -2.77
N GLY A 797 -15.70 -26.15 -3.58
CA GLY A 797 -17.09 -25.99 -3.11
C GLY A 797 -17.71 -27.23 -2.44
N GLY A 798 -17.16 -28.42 -2.67
CA GLY A 798 -17.54 -29.62 -1.92
C GLY A 798 -17.21 -29.52 -0.42
N TRP A 799 -16.13 -28.83 -0.03
CA TRP A 799 -15.74 -28.60 1.36
C TRP A 799 -16.69 -27.63 2.08
N PHE A 800 -17.23 -26.63 1.36
CA PHE A 800 -18.32 -25.79 1.84
C PHE A 800 -19.54 -26.65 2.21
N ALA A 801 -19.96 -27.53 1.30
CA ALA A 801 -21.08 -28.44 1.55
C ALA A 801 -20.78 -29.45 2.68
N ALA A 802 -19.57 -30.03 2.72
CA ALA A 802 -19.16 -30.98 3.76
C ALA A 802 -19.17 -30.35 5.17
N SER A 803 -18.86 -29.06 5.26
CA SER A 803 -18.92 -28.30 6.53
C SER A 803 -20.34 -28.14 7.07
N LEU A 804 -21.34 -28.09 6.19
CA LEU A 804 -22.75 -27.90 6.55
C LEU A 804 -23.52 -29.23 6.67
N ALA A 805 -23.21 -30.20 5.81
CA ALA A 805 -23.98 -31.44 5.61
C ALA A 805 -23.23 -32.69 6.09
N ARG A 806 -22.76 -32.68 7.34
CA ARG A 806 -22.14 -33.82 8.00
C ARG A 806 -23.17 -34.83 8.50
N GLN A 807 -22.84 -36.11 8.45
CA GLN A 807 -23.65 -37.18 9.04
C GLN A 807 -22.87 -37.86 10.17
N CYS A 808 -23.39 -37.80 11.40
CA CYS A 808 -22.88 -38.64 12.48
C CYS A 808 -23.31 -40.09 12.23
N THR A 809 -22.35 -41.01 12.13
CA THR A 809 -22.58 -42.42 11.78
C THR A 809 -22.41 -43.36 12.97
N ALA A 810 -21.62 -42.97 13.97
CA ALA A 810 -21.44 -43.73 15.19
C ALA A 810 -21.24 -42.82 16.40
N VAL A 811 -21.73 -43.30 17.56
CA VAL A 811 -21.52 -42.68 18.87
C VAL A 811 -21.08 -43.79 19.83
N SER A 812 -20.00 -43.56 20.57
CA SER A 812 -19.50 -44.51 21.58
C SER A 812 -19.26 -43.82 22.91
N LEU A 813 -19.40 -44.58 24.00
CA LEU A 813 -19.14 -44.14 25.36
C LEU A 813 -18.16 -45.12 26.03
N HIS A 814 -17.06 -44.58 26.54
CA HIS A 814 -16.12 -45.30 27.42
C HIS A 814 -16.10 -44.63 28.78
N THR A 815 -16.26 -45.41 29.85
CA THR A 815 -16.37 -44.88 31.22
C THR A 815 -15.29 -45.43 32.12
N GLU A 816 -14.63 -44.55 32.86
CA GLU A 816 -13.65 -44.87 33.89
C GLU A 816 -14.07 -44.24 35.23
N ALA A 817 -13.33 -44.52 36.30
CA ALA A 817 -13.67 -44.04 37.64
C ALA A 817 -13.62 -42.51 37.78
N ASP A 818 -12.76 -41.84 37.01
CA ASP A 818 -12.45 -40.41 37.12
C ASP A 818 -12.63 -39.64 35.79
N ARG A 819 -13.09 -40.31 34.73
CA ARG A 819 -13.37 -39.70 33.42
C ARG A 819 -14.37 -40.50 32.59
N ALA A 820 -14.96 -39.85 31.61
CA ALA A 820 -15.77 -40.48 30.57
C ALA A 820 -15.42 -39.90 29.20
N THR A 821 -15.25 -40.77 28.21
CA THR A 821 -14.97 -40.40 26.82
C THR A 821 -16.18 -40.70 25.95
N VAL A 822 -16.70 -39.67 25.28
CA VAL A 822 -17.77 -39.80 24.28
C VAL A 822 -17.17 -39.47 22.91
N SER A 823 -17.25 -40.41 21.97
CA SER A 823 -16.71 -40.23 20.61
C SER A 823 -17.83 -40.19 19.57
N PHE A 824 -17.68 -39.31 18.58
CA PHE A 824 -18.60 -39.12 17.46
C PHE A 824 -17.85 -39.28 16.14
N ASP A 825 -18.27 -40.25 15.32
CA ASP A 825 -17.73 -40.44 13.98
C ASP A 825 -18.65 -39.78 12.95
N TYR A 826 -18.04 -39.04 12.02
CA TYR A 826 -18.71 -38.31 10.96
C TYR A 826 -18.28 -38.84 9.59
N ALA A 827 -19.26 -38.97 8.70
CA ALA A 827 -19.09 -39.21 7.28
C ALA A 827 -19.64 -38.03 6.48
N PHE A 828 -19.15 -37.90 5.24
CA PHE A 828 -19.45 -36.77 4.36
C PHE A 828 -19.84 -37.26 2.97
N SER A 829 -20.81 -36.60 2.33
CA SER A 829 -21.29 -37.02 1.01
C SER A 829 -20.29 -36.76 -0.12
N ILE A 830 -19.27 -35.93 0.11
CA ILE A 830 -18.23 -35.61 -0.89
C ILE A 830 -17.31 -36.81 -1.17
N SER A 831 -17.11 -37.70 -0.19
CA SER A 831 -16.36 -38.95 -0.35
C SER A 831 -16.67 -39.91 0.80
N SER A 832 -16.88 -41.19 0.49
CA SER A 832 -17.06 -42.24 1.51
C SER A 832 -15.80 -42.58 2.30
N GLU A 833 -14.63 -42.17 1.80
CA GLU A 833 -13.33 -42.38 2.45
C GLU A 833 -13.02 -41.29 3.47
N LEU A 834 -13.57 -40.09 3.25
CA LEU A 834 -13.41 -38.95 4.13
C LEU A 834 -14.15 -39.17 5.46
N LYS A 835 -13.41 -39.09 6.56
CA LYS A 835 -13.96 -39.25 7.91
C LYS A 835 -13.39 -38.20 8.86
N ALA A 836 -14.20 -37.82 9.83
CA ALA A 836 -13.75 -37.08 11.00
C ALA A 836 -14.28 -37.77 12.25
N SER A 837 -13.47 -37.83 13.30
CA SER A 837 -13.92 -38.29 14.62
C SER A 837 -13.62 -37.21 15.65
N ILE A 838 -14.57 -36.90 16.53
CA ILE A 838 -14.36 -36.00 17.66
C ILE A 838 -14.61 -36.76 18.96
N GLU A 839 -13.58 -36.81 19.81
CA GLU A 839 -13.61 -37.47 21.10
C GLU A 839 -13.60 -36.42 22.22
N TYR A 840 -14.56 -36.51 23.14
CA TYR A 840 -14.68 -35.65 24.31
C TYR A 840 -14.40 -36.47 25.57
N THR A 841 -13.25 -36.28 26.20
CA THR A 841 -12.91 -36.89 27.49
C THR A 841 -13.17 -35.89 28.61
N VAL A 842 -14.27 -36.09 29.33
CA VAL A 842 -14.68 -35.28 30.48
C VAL A 842 -14.08 -35.88 31.76
N HIS A 843 -13.25 -35.11 32.46
CA HIS A 843 -12.63 -35.51 33.72
C HIS A 843 -13.47 -35.09 34.94
N ALA A 844 -13.25 -35.76 36.07
CA ALA A 844 -13.95 -35.48 37.32
C ALA A 844 -13.70 -34.07 37.90
N ASP A 845 -12.66 -33.37 37.43
CA ASP A 845 -12.39 -31.97 37.78
C ASP A 845 -13.14 -30.95 36.90
N GLY A 846 -13.89 -31.44 35.91
CA GLY A 846 -14.66 -30.64 34.96
C GLY A 846 -13.89 -30.24 33.71
N SER A 847 -12.62 -30.58 33.58
CA SER A 847 -11.88 -30.36 32.32
C SER A 847 -12.39 -31.31 31.23
N VAL A 848 -12.46 -30.81 29.99
CA VAL A 848 -12.88 -31.59 28.83
C VAL A 848 -11.77 -31.57 27.79
N ARG A 849 -11.05 -32.69 27.63
CA ARG A 849 -10.12 -32.87 26.52
C ARG A 849 -10.93 -33.19 25.26
N VAL A 850 -10.72 -32.40 24.22
CA VAL A 850 -11.31 -32.60 22.89
C VAL A 850 -10.19 -33.00 21.94
N ARG A 851 -10.38 -34.12 21.26
CA ARG A 851 -9.45 -34.62 20.23
C ARG A 851 -10.22 -34.80 18.93
N MET A 852 -9.71 -34.23 17.85
CA MET A 852 -10.27 -34.45 16.51
C MET A 852 -9.25 -35.18 15.65
N VAL A 853 -9.71 -36.26 15.02
CA VAL A 853 -8.95 -37.00 14.01
C VAL A 853 -9.65 -36.81 12.66
N TYR A 854 -8.94 -36.23 11.71
CA TYR A 854 -9.33 -36.10 10.31
C TYR A 854 -8.62 -37.17 9.49
N THR A 855 -9.39 -38.05 8.86
CA THR A 855 -8.90 -39.03 7.88
C THR A 855 -9.28 -38.52 6.49
N GLY A 856 -8.29 -37.99 5.79
CA GLY A 856 -8.42 -37.44 4.45
C GLY A 856 -8.80 -38.46 3.38
N ALA A 857 -9.13 -37.96 2.19
CA ALA A 857 -9.42 -38.77 1.02
C ALA A 857 -8.68 -38.22 -0.21
N ASP A 858 -8.08 -39.12 -0.99
CA ASP A 858 -7.40 -38.77 -2.24
C ASP A 858 -8.40 -38.35 -3.33
N GLY A 859 -7.93 -37.60 -4.32
CA GLY A 859 -8.73 -37.17 -5.46
C GLY A 859 -9.69 -36.00 -5.19
N LEU A 860 -9.70 -35.47 -3.97
CA LEU A 860 -10.37 -34.22 -3.60
C LEU A 860 -9.38 -33.02 -3.71
N PRO A 861 -9.89 -31.79 -3.92
CA PRO A 861 -9.07 -30.58 -3.91
C PRO A 861 -8.52 -30.29 -2.50
N ASP A 862 -7.42 -29.53 -2.42
CA ASP A 862 -6.83 -29.07 -1.15
C ASP A 862 -7.88 -28.47 -0.21
N VAL A 863 -7.72 -28.73 1.10
CA VAL A 863 -8.69 -28.35 2.12
C VAL A 863 -8.37 -26.94 2.63
N PRO A 864 -9.34 -26.00 2.66
CA PRO A 864 -9.10 -24.65 3.18
C PRO A 864 -8.68 -24.61 4.66
N VAL A 865 -9.33 -25.43 5.48
CA VAL A 865 -9.09 -25.52 6.94
C VAL A 865 -9.51 -26.89 7.45
N VAL A 866 -8.89 -27.39 8.52
CA VAL A 866 -9.40 -28.55 9.27
C VAL A 866 -9.58 -28.15 10.72
N ALA A 867 -10.84 -27.94 11.13
CA ALA A 867 -11.17 -27.35 12.42
C ALA A 867 -12.38 -27.97 13.12
N VAL A 868 -12.52 -27.65 14.40
CA VAL A 868 -13.77 -27.75 15.17
C VAL A 868 -14.31 -26.33 15.38
N SER A 869 -15.57 -26.09 14.99
CA SER A 869 -16.24 -24.80 15.19
C SER A 869 -17.51 -24.94 16.02
N PHE A 870 -17.73 -24.01 16.94
CA PHE A 870 -18.92 -23.93 17.79
C PHE A 870 -19.27 -22.47 18.11
N ARG A 871 -20.42 -22.25 18.75
CA ARG A 871 -20.88 -20.91 19.12
C ARG A 871 -21.16 -20.81 20.60
N MET A 872 -20.66 -19.74 21.22
CA MET A 872 -21.02 -19.30 22.57
C MET A 872 -22.04 -18.15 22.48
N PRO A 873 -22.86 -17.91 23.52
CA PRO A 873 -23.64 -16.68 23.63
C PRO A 873 -22.79 -15.42 23.43
N ALA A 874 -23.32 -14.38 22.78
CA ALA A 874 -22.60 -13.13 22.53
C ALA A 874 -22.14 -12.40 23.81
N ASP A 875 -22.71 -12.72 24.97
CA ASP A 875 -22.27 -12.17 26.27
C ASP A 875 -20.81 -12.52 26.59
N TYR A 876 -20.26 -13.59 25.99
CA TYR A 876 -18.86 -13.99 26.11
C TYR A 876 -18.00 -13.28 25.05
N GLU A 877 -17.85 -11.97 25.18
CA GLU A 877 -17.15 -11.11 24.19
C GLU A 877 -15.71 -10.76 24.56
N ALA A 878 -15.28 -10.94 25.81
CA ALA A 878 -13.97 -10.52 26.28
C ALA A 878 -12.95 -11.65 26.13
N THR A 879 -11.82 -11.39 25.45
CA THR A 879 -10.81 -12.41 25.18
C THR A 879 -9.46 -12.06 25.81
N GLU A 880 -8.74 -13.08 26.26
CA GLU A 880 -7.32 -13.02 26.63
C GLU A 880 -6.57 -14.18 25.99
N TRP A 881 -5.47 -13.87 25.32
CA TRP A 881 -4.71 -14.81 24.51
C TRP A 881 -3.31 -15.01 25.08
N TYR A 882 -2.74 -16.19 24.87
CA TYR A 882 -1.29 -16.40 24.78
C TYR A 882 -1.02 -17.06 23.42
N ALA A 883 -0.61 -16.26 22.44
CA ALA A 883 -0.51 -16.64 21.03
C ALA A 883 0.41 -15.68 20.26
N ARG A 884 0.65 -15.96 18.97
CA ARG A 884 1.27 -14.97 18.07
C ARG A 884 0.29 -13.85 17.76
N GLY A 885 0.69 -12.60 17.96
CA GLY A 885 -0.16 -11.43 17.74
C GLY A 885 0.54 -10.08 18.07
N PRO A 886 -0.23 -9.00 18.33
CA PRO A 886 -1.69 -8.98 18.53
C PRO A 886 -2.52 -9.01 17.24
N GLU A 887 -1.94 -8.67 16.07
CA GLU A 887 -2.67 -8.67 14.79
C GLU A 887 -2.78 -10.07 14.17
N GLU A 888 -3.71 -10.23 13.23
CA GLU A 888 -3.95 -11.51 12.55
C GLU A 888 -2.75 -12.00 11.75
N ASN A 889 -2.53 -13.29 11.80
CA ASN A 889 -1.41 -13.97 11.16
C ASN A 889 -1.84 -15.35 10.66
N TYR A 890 -1.13 -15.82 9.64
CA TYR A 890 -1.41 -17.07 8.92
C TYR A 890 -0.12 -17.84 8.70
N SER A 891 -0.22 -19.11 8.31
CA SER A 891 0.94 -20.00 8.17
C SER A 891 2.04 -19.47 7.25
N ASP A 892 1.69 -18.66 6.24
CA ASP A 892 2.60 -18.00 5.29
C ASP A 892 2.82 -16.50 5.56
N ARG A 893 2.25 -15.96 6.65
CA ARG A 893 2.33 -14.54 7.06
C ARG A 893 2.34 -14.41 8.58
N ALA A 894 3.45 -14.78 9.21
CA ALA A 894 3.59 -14.80 10.67
C ALA A 894 4.99 -14.43 11.21
N TYR A 895 5.94 -14.07 10.35
CA TYR A 895 7.30 -13.71 10.79
C TYR A 895 7.31 -12.45 11.66
N GLY A 896 6.46 -11.46 11.34
CA GLY A 896 6.30 -10.25 12.13
C GLY A 896 5.47 -10.40 13.40
N ALA A 897 4.78 -11.53 13.60
CA ALA A 897 3.89 -11.75 14.74
C ALA A 897 4.64 -12.25 15.99
N ARG A 898 4.39 -11.62 17.14
CA ARG A 898 5.11 -11.90 18.40
C ARG A 898 4.35 -12.84 19.31
N LEU A 899 5.04 -13.76 19.96
CA LEU A 899 4.44 -14.62 20.98
C LEU A 899 4.27 -13.84 22.29
N THR A 900 3.04 -13.43 22.60
CA THR A 900 2.76 -12.60 23.78
C THR A 900 1.34 -12.82 24.32
N ARG A 901 1.02 -12.18 25.44
CA ARG A 901 -0.35 -12.07 25.95
C ARG A 901 -1.00 -10.77 25.52
N PHE A 902 -2.22 -10.88 25.00
CA PHE A 902 -3.01 -9.72 24.57
C PHE A 902 -4.50 -9.94 24.83
N ARG A 903 -5.26 -8.84 24.91
CA ARG A 903 -6.70 -8.84 25.14
C ARG A 903 -7.40 -8.00 24.07
N ARG A 904 -8.50 -8.51 23.53
CA ARG A 904 -9.41 -7.79 22.60
C ARG A 904 -10.83 -8.28 22.79
N LYS A 905 -11.81 -7.48 22.37
CA LYS A 905 -13.18 -7.99 22.24
C LYS A 905 -13.31 -8.83 20.97
N VAL A 906 -14.21 -9.80 20.97
CA VAL A 906 -14.53 -10.62 19.79
C VAL A 906 -14.90 -9.76 18.58
N THR A 907 -15.63 -8.66 18.80
CA THR A 907 -16.04 -7.72 17.73
C THR A 907 -14.89 -6.89 17.14
N GLU A 908 -13.72 -6.89 17.78
CA GLU A 908 -12.52 -6.15 17.35
C GLU A 908 -11.48 -7.05 16.67
N LEU A 909 -11.75 -8.36 16.58
CA LEU A 909 -10.82 -9.34 16.02
C LEU A 909 -10.90 -9.46 14.49
N PRO A 910 -12.08 -9.43 13.84
CA PRO A 910 -12.16 -9.38 12.39
C PRO A 910 -11.60 -8.07 11.86
N SER A 911 -10.74 -8.18 10.86
CA SER A 911 -10.18 -7.02 10.18
C SER A 911 -11.23 -6.42 9.22
N PRO A 912 -11.38 -5.09 9.15
CA PRO A 912 -12.42 -4.44 8.37
C PRO A 912 -12.04 -4.34 6.87
N TYR A 913 -11.75 -5.48 6.24
CA TYR A 913 -11.46 -5.54 4.81
C TYR A 913 -12.64 -5.00 3.98
N LEU A 914 -12.31 -4.37 2.85
CA LEU A 914 -13.27 -3.73 1.94
C LEU A 914 -14.42 -4.68 1.56
N VAL A 915 -14.07 -5.92 1.20
CA VAL A 915 -15.01 -7.04 1.10
C VAL A 915 -14.82 -7.94 2.33
N PRO A 916 -15.87 -8.22 3.12
CA PRO A 916 -15.79 -9.19 4.22
C PRO A 916 -15.26 -10.54 3.75
N GLN A 917 -14.31 -11.11 4.51
CA GLN A 917 -13.61 -12.35 4.17
C GLN A 917 -12.96 -12.98 5.42
N GLU A 918 -12.27 -14.11 5.27
CA GLU A 918 -11.53 -14.74 6.38
C GLU A 918 -10.57 -13.72 7.02
N SER A 919 -10.73 -13.54 8.33
CA SER A 919 -9.97 -12.58 9.12
C SER A 919 -9.98 -12.98 10.60
N GLY A 920 -9.03 -12.47 11.36
CA GLY A 920 -8.96 -12.69 12.81
C GLY A 920 -8.23 -13.96 13.25
N ASN A 921 -7.64 -14.75 12.35
CA ASN A 921 -6.87 -15.94 12.72
C ASN A 921 -5.64 -15.60 13.59
N ARG A 922 -5.29 -16.50 14.50
CA ARG A 922 -4.06 -16.46 15.29
C ARG A 922 -3.37 -17.82 15.25
N THR A 923 -2.11 -17.84 14.85
CA THR A 923 -1.27 -19.03 14.91
C THR A 923 -0.55 -19.14 16.27
N GLY A 924 -0.02 -20.33 16.56
CA GLY A 924 0.81 -20.53 17.75
C GLY A 924 0.05 -20.38 19.06
N VAL A 925 -1.27 -20.61 19.08
CA VAL A 925 -2.12 -20.42 20.25
C VAL A 925 -1.79 -21.47 21.29
N ARG A 926 -1.34 -21.01 22.47
CA ARG A 926 -1.13 -21.86 23.66
C ARG A 926 -2.39 -21.91 24.50
N GLU A 927 -3.02 -20.75 24.66
CA GLU A 927 -4.17 -20.53 25.52
C GLU A 927 -5.02 -19.39 24.99
N VAL A 928 -6.35 -19.52 25.10
CA VAL A 928 -7.28 -18.40 24.96
C VAL A 928 -8.41 -18.53 25.97
N SER A 929 -8.72 -17.44 26.67
CA SER A 929 -9.89 -17.32 27.55
C SER A 929 -10.94 -16.45 26.89
N ILE A 930 -12.20 -16.87 26.96
CA ILE A 930 -13.37 -16.20 26.38
C ILE A 930 -14.39 -16.04 27.51
N THR A 931 -14.63 -14.80 27.93
CA THR A 931 -15.33 -14.51 29.19
C THR A 931 -16.43 -13.46 29.02
N ASP A 932 -17.40 -13.52 29.93
CA ASP A 932 -18.40 -12.47 30.10
C ASP A 932 -17.78 -11.24 30.78
N SER A 933 -18.55 -10.15 30.87
CA SER A 933 -18.14 -8.92 31.56
C SER A 933 -17.77 -9.09 33.04
N ARG A 934 -18.07 -10.25 33.64
CA ARG A 934 -17.74 -10.59 35.04
C ARG A 934 -16.53 -11.53 35.15
N GLY A 935 -15.89 -11.89 34.04
CA GLY A 935 -14.73 -12.78 34.01
C GLY A 935 -15.04 -14.28 34.07
N TYR A 936 -16.30 -14.69 33.88
CA TYR A 936 -16.68 -16.10 33.81
C TYR A 936 -16.80 -16.54 32.35
N GLY A 937 -16.31 -17.73 32.02
CA GLY A 937 -16.51 -18.28 30.69
C GLY A 937 -15.73 -19.56 30.42
N LEU A 938 -15.14 -19.64 29.23
CA LEU A 938 -14.45 -20.81 28.73
C LEU A 938 -12.97 -20.49 28.49
N GLN A 939 -12.09 -21.37 28.95
CA GLN A 939 -10.66 -21.35 28.62
C GLN A 939 -10.35 -22.54 27.71
N VAL A 940 -9.63 -22.26 26.63
CA VAL A 940 -9.08 -23.24 25.71
C VAL A 940 -7.58 -23.31 25.94
N GLN A 941 -7.06 -24.51 26.15
CA GLN A 941 -5.63 -24.78 26.30
C GLN A 941 -5.19 -25.78 25.24
N ALA A 942 -4.18 -25.41 24.45
CA ALA A 942 -3.53 -26.31 23.50
C ALA A 942 -2.75 -27.44 24.21
N ALA A 943 -2.59 -28.58 23.55
CA ALA A 943 -1.71 -29.62 24.05
C ALA A 943 -0.25 -29.15 24.13
N ALA A 944 0.49 -29.69 25.10
CA ALA A 944 1.89 -29.33 25.30
C ALA A 944 2.72 -29.64 24.06
N GLY A 945 3.37 -28.62 23.50
CA GLY A 945 4.19 -28.75 22.28
C GLY A 945 3.39 -28.83 20.97
N GLN A 946 2.06 -28.71 21.03
CA GLN A 946 1.17 -28.73 19.85
C GLN A 946 0.25 -27.51 19.89
N PRO A 947 0.76 -26.31 19.57
CA PRO A 947 -0.07 -25.12 19.53
C PRO A 947 -1.13 -25.20 18.43
N LEU A 948 -2.22 -24.47 18.63
CA LEU A 948 -3.36 -24.44 17.71
C LEU A 948 -3.31 -23.21 16.80
N GLU A 949 -4.13 -23.26 15.75
CA GLU A 949 -4.68 -22.07 15.13
C GLU A 949 -6.09 -21.80 15.69
N CYS A 950 -6.44 -20.54 15.90
CA CYS A 950 -7.73 -20.16 16.46
C CYS A 950 -8.23 -18.85 15.88
N THR A 951 -9.49 -18.86 15.44
CA THR A 951 -10.25 -17.67 15.03
C THR A 951 -11.43 -17.50 15.98
N LEU A 952 -11.54 -16.32 16.58
CA LEU A 952 -12.73 -15.87 17.29
C LEU A 952 -13.36 -14.73 16.52
N SER A 953 -14.66 -14.84 16.23
CA SER A 953 -15.39 -13.89 15.39
C SER A 953 -16.84 -13.74 15.85
N PRO A 954 -17.49 -12.58 15.67
CA PRO A 954 -18.94 -12.46 15.82
C PRO A 954 -19.70 -13.16 14.69
N TYR A 955 -19.02 -13.50 13.59
CA TYR A 955 -19.60 -14.06 12.37
C TYR A 955 -19.00 -15.41 12.03
N THR A 956 -19.80 -16.29 11.46
CA THR A 956 -19.33 -17.54 10.86
C THR A 956 -18.65 -17.31 9.52
N ALA A 957 -17.83 -18.26 9.08
CA ALA A 957 -17.26 -18.28 7.74
C ALA A 957 -18.34 -18.13 6.64
N PHE A 958 -19.54 -18.66 6.86
CA PHE A 958 -20.64 -18.58 5.91
C PHE A 958 -21.31 -17.20 5.87
N GLU A 959 -21.39 -16.49 6.99
CA GLU A 959 -21.92 -15.12 7.01
C GLU A 959 -20.93 -14.15 6.35
N LEU A 960 -19.63 -14.35 6.56
CA LEU A 960 -18.57 -13.60 5.87
C LEU A 960 -18.58 -13.87 4.35
N GLU A 961 -18.65 -15.14 3.93
CA GLU A 961 -18.67 -15.54 2.50
C GLU A 961 -19.80 -14.87 1.70
N GLN A 962 -20.93 -14.57 2.32
CA GLN A 962 -22.11 -14.04 1.63
C GLN A 962 -22.18 -12.51 1.58
N ALA A 963 -21.41 -11.80 2.40
CA ALA A 963 -21.45 -10.35 2.46
C ALA A 963 -20.48 -9.72 1.45
N ALA A 964 -20.99 -8.86 0.58
CA ALA A 964 -20.17 -8.05 -0.32
C ALA A 964 -19.67 -6.77 0.37
N HIS A 965 -20.43 -6.29 1.36
CA HIS A 965 -20.13 -5.10 2.15
C HIS A 965 -20.29 -5.35 3.65
N ALA A 966 -19.54 -4.63 4.49
CA ALA A 966 -19.61 -4.78 5.95
C ALA A 966 -21.02 -4.54 6.53
N TYR A 967 -21.82 -3.64 5.93
CA TYR A 967 -23.18 -3.37 6.39
C TYR A 967 -24.19 -4.50 6.06
N GLU A 968 -23.81 -5.50 5.27
CA GLU A 968 -24.62 -6.68 4.96
C GLU A 968 -24.48 -7.78 6.02
N LEU A 969 -23.46 -7.68 6.89
CA LEU A 969 -23.25 -8.63 7.97
C LEU A 969 -24.40 -8.55 8.99
N PRO A 970 -24.85 -9.69 9.55
CA PRO A 970 -25.96 -9.72 10.48
C PRO A 970 -25.61 -9.04 11.80
N LYS A 971 -26.63 -8.76 12.62
CA LYS A 971 -26.37 -8.34 14.01
C LYS A 971 -25.65 -9.45 14.77
N VAL A 972 -24.74 -9.06 15.67
CA VAL A 972 -23.97 -9.99 16.50
C VAL A 972 -24.93 -10.75 17.42
N HIS A 973 -24.94 -12.08 17.28
CA HIS A 973 -25.75 -12.98 18.12
C HIS A 973 -24.90 -13.98 18.90
N TYR A 974 -23.65 -14.21 18.48
CA TYR A 974 -22.78 -15.24 19.02
C TYR A 974 -21.33 -14.78 19.06
N THR A 975 -20.55 -15.44 19.92
CA THR A 975 -19.11 -15.57 19.74
C THR A 975 -18.87 -16.90 19.04
N VAL A 976 -18.41 -16.85 17.79
CA VAL A 976 -18.01 -18.02 17.00
C VAL A 976 -16.57 -18.38 17.36
N VAL A 977 -16.37 -19.64 17.77
CA VAL A 977 -15.07 -20.19 18.15
C VAL A 977 -14.68 -21.24 17.13
N THR A 978 -13.56 -21.04 16.44
CA THR A 978 -13.02 -21.99 15.48
C THR A 978 -11.59 -22.36 15.90
N LEU A 979 -11.39 -23.62 16.27
CA LEU A 979 -10.10 -24.18 16.67
C LEU A 979 -9.63 -25.13 15.57
N ALA A 980 -8.50 -24.81 14.95
CA ALA A 980 -8.00 -25.53 13.79
C ALA A 980 -6.72 -26.30 14.10
N ALA A 981 -6.60 -27.49 13.51
CA ALA A 981 -5.32 -28.20 13.39
C ALA A 981 -4.37 -27.39 12.51
N GLN A 982 -4.91 -26.95 11.37
CA GLN A 982 -4.19 -26.21 10.35
C GLN A 982 -5.21 -25.45 9.49
N GLN A 983 -4.84 -24.24 9.08
CA GLN A 983 -5.48 -23.48 8.02
C GLN A 983 -4.47 -23.25 6.88
N MET A 984 -4.91 -23.31 5.63
CA MET A 984 -4.01 -23.01 4.51
C MET A 984 -3.57 -21.54 4.55
N GLY A 985 -2.46 -21.20 3.91
CA GLY A 985 -1.96 -19.83 3.80
C GLY A 985 -2.93 -18.85 3.12
N VAL A 986 -2.61 -17.56 3.12
CA VAL A 986 -3.41 -16.52 2.44
C VAL A 986 -2.89 -16.16 1.04
N GLY A 987 -1.64 -16.50 0.72
CA GLY A 987 -1.01 -16.19 -0.56
C GLY A 987 -0.89 -14.68 -0.84
N GLY A 988 -0.53 -14.35 -2.07
CA GLY A 988 -0.39 -12.96 -2.49
C GLY A 988 0.60 -12.70 -3.62
N ASP A 989 1.21 -13.73 -4.23
CA ASP A 989 2.07 -13.50 -5.40
C ASP A 989 1.31 -12.78 -6.53
N ASP A 990 0.02 -13.08 -6.71
CA ASP A 990 -1.01 -12.29 -7.40
C ASP A 990 -2.41 -12.68 -6.88
N SER A 991 -3.47 -12.01 -7.37
CA SER A 991 -4.87 -12.28 -6.98
C SER A 991 -5.77 -12.71 -8.15
N TRP A 992 -5.19 -13.28 -9.21
CA TRP A 992 -5.92 -13.72 -10.41
C TRP A 992 -5.46 -15.07 -10.96
N GLY A 993 -4.73 -15.85 -10.15
CA GLY A 993 -4.46 -17.24 -10.45
C GLY A 993 -3.37 -17.90 -9.61
N ALA A 994 -2.51 -17.12 -8.94
CA ALA A 994 -1.45 -17.67 -8.10
C ALA A 994 -2.01 -18.38 -6.86
N PRO A 995 -1.78 -19.69 -6.72
CA PRO A 995 -2.15 -20.39 -5.51
C PRO A 995 -1.17 -20.10 -4.38
N VAL A 996 -1.61 -20.33 -3.15
CA VAL A 996 -0.74 -20.42 -1.95
C VAL A 996 0.45 -21.35 -2.25
N HIS A 997 1.65 -21.07 -1.73
CA HIS A 997 2.79 -21.97 -1.95
C HIS A 997 2.53 -23.38 -1.37
N PRO A 998 3.00 -24.47 -2.03
CA PRO A 998 2.64 -25.85 -1.69
C PRO A 998 2.81 -26.24 -0.21
N GLU A 999 3.85 -25.75 0.46
CA GLU A 999 4.15 -26.02 1.88
C GLU A 999 3.15 -25.41 2.87
N TYR A 1000 2.31 -24.47 2.42
CA TYR A 1000 1.26 -23.83 3.22
C TYR A 1000 -0.14 -24.29 2.81
N ARG A 1001 -0.26 -25.37 2.03
CA ARG A 1001 -1.54 -26.01 1.68
C ARG A 1001 -1.82 -27.21 2.57
N ILE A 1002 -3.06 -27.69 2.54
CA ILE A 1002 -3.50 -28.92 3.22
C ILE A 1002 -3.99 -29.88 2.15
N ALA A 1003 -3.20 -30.90 1.84
CA ALA A 1003 -3.60 -31.91 0.87
C ALA A 1003 -4.82 -32.69 1.39
N ALA A 1004 -5.80 -32.96 0.53
CA ALA A 1004 -7.05 -33.60 0.97
C ALA A 1004 -6.86 -34.99 1.62
N GLY A 1005 -5.89 -35.77 1.15
CA GLY A 1005 -5.53 -37.09 1.67
C GLY A 1005 -4.67 -37.06 2.94
N GLN A 1006 -4.21 -35.87 3.38
CA GLN A 1006 -3.38 -35.75 4.57
C GLN A 1006 -4.17 -36.15 5.82
N GLN A 1007 -3.63 -37.04 6.65
CA GLN A 1007 -4.19 -37.32 7.96
C GLN A 1007 -3.76 -36.21 8.93
N LEU A 1008 -4.74 -35.63 9.63
CA LEU A 1008 -4.52 -34.58 10.62
C LEU A 1008 -5.15 -34.97 11.94
N GLU A 1009 -4.47 -34.61 13.03
CA GLU A 1009 -4.96 -34.82 14.39
C GLU A 1009 -4.55 -33.62 15.24
N PHE A 1010 -5.46 -33.13 16.06
CA PHE A 1010 -5.15 -32.12 17.06
C PHE A 1010 -6.03 -32.29 18.29
N GLU A 1011 -5.57 -31.73 19.40
CA GLU A 1011 -6.30 -31.76 20.65
C GLU A 1011 -6.13 -30.50 21.48
N PHE A 1012 -7.14 -30.24 22.30
CA PHE A 1012 -7.17 -29.12 23.22
C PHE A 1012 -8.01 -29.47 24.46
N THR A 1013 -7.84 -28.71 25.53
CA THR A 1013 -8.61 -28.86 26.76
C THR A 1013 -9.48 -27.65 26.98
N LEU A 1014 -10.75 -27.87 27.30
CA LEU A 1014 -11.69 -26.87 27.75
C LEU A 1014 -11.80 -26.90 29.28
N THR A 1015 -11.74 -25.73 29.89
CA THR A 1015 -11.97 -25.55 31.34
C THR A 1015 -12.82 -24.32 31.59
N ALA A 1016 -13.41 -24.23 32.79
CA ALA A 1016 -14.04 -23.00 33.24
C ALA A 1016 -12.98 -21.88 33.36
N ALA A 1017 -13.22 -20.75 32.70
CA ALA A 1017 -12.51 -19.51 32.99
C ALA A 1017 -13.19 -18.83 34.20
N LEU A 1018 -12.38 -18.46 35.19
CA LEU A 1018 -12.82 -17.81 36.42
C LEU A 1018 -12.14 -16.43 36.54
N PRO A 1019 -12.74 -15.47 37.25
CA PRO A 1019 -12.11 -14.17 37.50
C PRO A 1019 -10.74 -14.36 38.19
N GLU A 1020 -9.72 -13.60 37.78
CA GLU A 1020 -8.47 -13.52 38.56
C GLU A 1020 -8.84 -13.05 39.99
N ALA A 1021 -8.41 -13.83 40.99
CA ALA A 1021 -8.74 -13.64 42.40
C ALA A 1021 -8.01 -12.47 43.05
#